data_AF-A0A1I6GIU6-F1
#
_entry.id   AF-A0A1I6GIU6-F1
#
_cell.length_a   1.000
_cell.length_b   1.000
_cell.length_c   1.000
_cell.angle_alpha   90.00
_cell.angle_beta   90.00
_cell.angle_gamma   90.00
#
_symmetry.space_group_name_H-M   'P 1'
#
loop_
_entity.id
_entity.type
_entity.pdbx_description
1 polymer ?
#
loop_
_entity_poly.entity_id
_entity_poly.type
_entity_poly.pdbx_seq_one_letter_code
_entity_poly.pdbx_strand_id
1 'polypeptide(L)'
;MSDTNAAATGTASQNTAECPIDHAGRGAARPAGGRTGNTDWWPERLNLRQLAKNPAVGDPHGEDFDYRAAFATLDLDAVKKDIAALLTESQPWWPADFGNYGPLMIRMAWHSAGTYRVFDGRGGGGTGQQRFAPLNSWPDNVGLDKARRLLWPVKKKYGKALSWADLMILAGNVAHEEMGMPTFGFAGGRPDVWEPDDDVYWGSEKIWLDSSARISTDEQGERSLEKPLAATMMGLIYVNPEGPEGSPDPLLAAKDIRETFGRMAMNDEETVALIAGGHTFGKTHGAAPEAGNVGESPEGAPMEQMGLGWKSSHGAGHGNDTIGSGLEVTWTYHPTRWDNEFFHILFAYDWELTTGPGGGKHWKPADGAGSDMVPEAHGEGRREPRMLTTDLALREDPVYREISLRFKDDQAAFTDAYSRAWFKLTHRDLGPKSRYLGPEVPAEDLLWQDPLPAHTGALIGPAEIADLEQQIAATGLSVSDLVSTAWAAAASFRGSDKRGGANGGRIRLEPQRSWEVNRPAELARVIAALEGVQEAFNAAGAAQVSFADLVVLAGNVGVKQAAAAAGRAVEIPFTPGRTDATQEQTDVESFQYLNPQADGFRNYVSDVARAIPAEVLLVDRAGLLTLSAPEMTALVGGLRVLGTNWDGSPYGVLTHTPGVLTNDFFVNLLDLNTTWKPLDPGSHAFQATDDATGERTWLGTRADLVFGSNSELRALAEVYASDDAQEKFVDDFVKAWVKVAELDRFDVR
;
A
#
# COMPACT_ATOMS: atom_id res chain seq x y z
N MET A 1 -57.01 46.60 9.62
CA MET A 1 -56.89 45.73 10.81
C MET A 1 -56.69 44.33 10.27
N SER A 2 -55.45 43.96 9.92
CA SER A 2 -54.44 43.39 10.84
C SER A 2 -54.85 42.01 11.36
N ASP A 3 -54.06 40.95 11.33
CA ASP A 3 -52.74 40.69 10.76
C ASP A 3 -52.46 39.18 10.96
N THR A 4 -51.72 38.62 10.01
CA THR A 4 -50.71 37.53 10.01
C THR A 4 -50.80 36.33 10.98
N ASN A 5 -50.73 35.05 10.59
CA ASN A 5 -49.86 34.22 9.69
C ASN A 5 -48.60 33.61 10.34
N ALA A 6 -48.38 32.34 9.96
CA ALA A 6 -47.13 31.57 9.86
C ALA A 6 -46.61 30.76 11.07
N ALA A 7 -46.86 29.45 11.02
CA ALA A 7 -45.99 28.41 11.58
C ALA A 7 -45.37 27.59 10.43
N ALA A 8 -44.04 27.62 10.40
CA ALA A 8 -43.08 26.58 10.03
C ALA A 8 -43.38 25.62 8.86
N THR A 9 -42.68 25.83 7.75
CA THR A 9 -41.93 24.78 7.03
C THR A 9 -40.74 25.45 6.33
N GLY A 10 -39.53 25.23 6.86
CA GLY A 10 -38.28 25.65 6.25
C GLY A 10 -37.48 24.42 5.90
N THR A 11 -37.52 24.03 4.63
CA THR A 11 -36.65 22.99 4.04
C THR A 11 -35.22 23.53 3.96
N ALA A 12 -34.31 22.93 4.73
CA ALA A 12 -32.89 23.15 4.58
C ALA A 12 -32.41 22.47 3.28
N SER A 13 -31.85 23.28 2.39
CA SER A 13 -31.26 22.87 1.11
C SER A 13 -30.03 21.99 1.32
N GLN A 14 -30.03 20.82 0.70
CA GLN A 14 -28.83 20.02 0.45
C GLN A 14 -27.92 20.78 -0.52
N ASN A 15 -26.79 21.28 -0.04
CA ASN A 15 -25.68 21.68 -0.90
C ASN A 15 -24.71 20.50 -0.97
N THR A 16 -24.87 19.67 -2.00
CA THR A 16 -23.74 18.92 -2.54
C THR A 16 -22.65 19.91 -2.94
N ALA A 17 -21.39 19.60 -2.63
CA ALA A 17 -20.25 20.39 -3.08
C ALA A 17 -20.07 20.23 -4.61
N GLU A 18 -20.98 20.81 -5.38
CA GLU A 18 -20.69 21.26 -6.73
C GLU A 18 -19.82 22.51 -6.60
N CYS A 19 -18.75 22.57 -7.40
CA CYS A 19 -17.93 23.77 -7.50
C CYS A 19 -18.88 24.97 -7.76
N PRO A 20 -18.87 26.03 -6.94
CA PRO A 20 -19.87 27.12 -7.02
C PRO A 20 -19.70 28.01 -8.27
N ILE A 21 -18.79 27.63 -9.17
CA ILE A 21 -18.74 28.08 -10.55
C ILE A 21 -19.37 27.00 -11.41
N ASP A 22 -20.56 27.29 -11.93
CA ASP A 22 -21.15 26.57 -13.04
C ASP A 22 -20.15 26.52 -14.23
N HIS A 23 -19.43 25.39 -14.35
CA HIS A 23 -18.54 25.11 -15.48
C HIS A 23 -19.31 24.76 -16.76
N ALA A 24 -20.64 24.57 -16.70
CA ALA A 24 -21.48 24.38 -17.88
C ALA A 24 -21.71 25.70 -18.65
N GLY A 25 -21.32 26.85 -18.09
CA GLY A 25 -21.61 28.18 -18.61
C GLY A 25 -20.50 28.95 -19.33
N ARG A 26 -19.38 28.34 -19.77
CA ARG A 26 -18.39 29.02 -20.63
C ARG A 26 -17.98 28.14 -21.80
N GLY A 27 -18.62 28.34 -22.95
CA GLY A 27 -18.37 27.69 -24.24
C GLY A 27 -17.01 28.00 -24.89
N ALA A 28 -15.91 27.79 -24.18
CA ALA A 28 -14.58 27.67 -24.76
C ALA A 28 -14.01 26.32 -24.36
N ALA A 29 -13.75 25.47 -25.37
CA ALA A 29 -13.02 24.22 -25.18
C ALA A 29 -11.74 24.52 -24.39
N ARG A 30 -11.62 23.95 -23.19
CA ARG A 30 -10.38 23.93 -22.42
C ARG A 30 -9.62 22.67 -22.82
N PRO A 31 -8.68 22.71 -23.79
CA PRO A 31 -7.99 21.52 -24.28
C PRO A 31 -7.16 20.80 -23.20
N ALA A 32 -6.81 21.48 -22.10
CA ALA A 32 -6.00 20.95 -21.01
C ALA A 32 -6.66 21.03 -19.62
N GLY A 33 -7.97 21.29 -19.52
CA GLY A 33 -8.66 21.41 -18.23
C GLY A 33 -10.04 20.78 -18.26
N GLY A 34 -10.23 19.70 -17.51
CA GLY A 34 -11.54 19.13 -17.16
C GLY A 34 -12.52 18.97 -18.32
N ARG A 35 -12.13 18.26 -19.38
CA ARG A 35 -13.14 17.72 -20.31
C ARG A 35 -13.94 16.66 -19.56
N THR A 36 -15.22 16.53 -19.88
CA THR A 36 -15.97 15.33 -19.51
C THR A 36 -15.23 14.12 -20.07
N GLY A 37 -14.68 13.29 -19.19
CA GLY A 37 -13.95 12.09 -19.52
C GLY A 37 -14.91 10.95 -19.85
N ASN A 38 -14.38 9.83 -20.33
CA ASN A 38 -15.21 8.65 -20.58
C ASN A 38 -15.87 8.11 -19.30
N THR A 39 -15.24 8.32 -18.13
CA THR A 39 -15.80 7.95 -16.82
C THR A 39 -17.02 8.78 -16.43
N ASP A 40 -17.18 10.00 -16.97
CA ASP A 40 -18.38 10.81 -16.69
C ASP A 40 -19.60 10.29 -17.48
N TRP A 41 -19.37 9.74 -18.66
CA TRP A 41 -20.40 9.09 -19.47
C TRP A 41 -20.69 7.66 -19.04
N TRP A 42 -19.65 6.93 -18.64
CA TRP A 42 -19.70 5.54 -18.21
C TRP A 42 -18.96 5.37 -16.87
N PRO A 43 -19.61 5.70 -15.74
CA PRO A 43 -18.97 5.63 -14.42
C PRO A 43 -18.48 4.23 -14.03
N GLU A 44 -19.19 3.20 -14.47
CA GLU A 44 -18.85 1.79 -14.23
C GLU A 44 -17.84 1.23 -15.25
N ARG A 45 -17.21 2.08 -16.08
CA ARG A 45 -16.20 1.64 -17.05
C ARG A 45 -14.94 1.19 -16.31
N LEU A 46 -14.44 0.01 -16.67
CA LEU A 46 -13.17 -0.53 -16.20
C LEU A 46 -12.01 0.45 -16.45
N ASN A 47 -11.26 0.80 -15.40
CA ASN A 47 -10.14 1.74 -15.46
C ASN A 47 -8.81 1.01 -15.70
N LEU A 48 -8.32 1.00 -16.94
CA LEU A 48 -7.03 0.39 -17.29
C LEU A 48 -5.82 1.28 -17.00
N ARG A 49 -6.02 2.56 -16.62
CA ARG A 49 -4.90 3.48 -16.34
C ARG A 49 -4.03 3.01 -15.19
N GLN A 50 -4.59 2.24 -14.25
CA GLN A 50 -3.81 1.63 -13.16
C GLN A 50 -2.77 0.61 -13.63
N LEU A 51 -2.83 0.15 -14.88
CA LEU A 51 -1.81 -0.72 -15.48
C LEU A 51 -0.71 0.06 -16.22
N ALA A 52 -0.78 1.38 -16.23
CA ALA A 52 0.17 2.27 -16.91
C ALA A 52 0.68 3.38 -15.97
N LYS A 53 0.85 3.05 -14.68
CA LYS A 53 1.32 4.01 -13.68
C LYS A 53 2.81 4.30 -13.82
N ASN A 54 3.19 5.50 -13.42
CA ASN A 54 4.55 6.01 -13.44
C ASN A 54 5.24 5.66 -14.77
N PRO A 55 4.61 5.97 -15.91
CA PRO A 55 5.14 5.56 -17.20
C PRO A 55 6.48 6.25 -17.43
N ALA A 56 7.40 5.58 -18.12
CA ALA A 56 8.74 6.11 -18.39
C ALA A 56 8.75 7.51 -19.02
N VAL A 57 7.76 7.82 -19.85
CA VAL A 57 7.59 9.16 -20.47
C VAL A 57 7.29 10.27 -19.44
N GLY A 58 6.76 9.92 -18.27
CA GLY A 58 6.51 10.83 -17.16
C GLY A 58 7.72 11.02 -16.23
N ASP A 59 8.75 10.19 -16.36
CA ASP A 59 9.95 10.26 -15.51
C ASP A 59 10.98 11.27 -16.07
N PRO A 60 11.26 12.39 -15.39
CA PRO A 60 12.24 13.38 -15.81
C PRO A 60 13.70 12.92 -15.66
N HIS A 61 13.99 11.78 -15.04
CA HIS A 61 15.34 11.21 -14.93
C HIS A 61 15.70 10.28 -16.09
N GLY A 62 14.71 9.78 -16.84
CA GLY A 62 14.87 8.87 -17.98
C GLY A 62 15.05 7.40 -17.57
N GLU A 63 14.81 6.49 -18.52
CA GLU A 63 14.74 5.03 -18.30
C GLU A 63 16.04 4.41 -17.75
N ASP A 64 17.20 5.02 -18.02
CA ASP A 64 18.50 4.51 -17.61
C ASP A 64 18.91 4.96 -16.18
N PHE A 65 18.07 5.71 -15.47
CA PHE A 65 18.42 6.21 -14.13
C PHE A 65 18.27 5.12 -13.06
N ASP A 66 19.40 4.78 -12.44
CA ASP A 66 19.45 3.88 -11.28
C ASP A 66 19.54 4.69 -9.97
N TYR A 67 18.44 4.73 -9.23
CA TYR A 67 18.39 5.38 -7.92
C TYR A 67 19.26 4.69 -6.86
N ARG A 68 19.39 3.35 -6.89
CA ARG A 68 20.24 2.62 -5.95
C ARG A 68 21.69 3.05 -6.12
N ALA A 69 22.17 3.09 -7.36
CA ALA A 69 23.51 3.57 -7.66
C ALA A 69 23.69 5.04 -7.27
N ALA A 70 22.70 5.90 -7.52
CA ALA A 70 22.75 7.31 -7.15
C ALA A 70 22.82 7.50 -5.62
N PHE A 71 21.97 6.81 -4.85
CA PHE A 71 21.96 6.87 -3.40
C PHE A 71 23.26 6.35 -2.79
N ALA A 72 23.87 5.31 -3.37
CA ALA A 72 25.14 4.78 -2.89
C ALA A 72 26.31 5.78 -2.95
N THR A 73 26.17 6.88 -3.72
CA THR A 73 27.16 7.97 -3.77
C THR A 73 26.95 9.05 -2.73
N LEU A 74 25.86 8.99 -1.97
CA LEU A 74 25.45 10.00 -1.01
C LEU A 74 26.30 9.94 0.26
N ASP A 75 26.81 11.10 0.71
CA ASP A 75 27.36 11.26 2.06
C ASP A 75 26.20 11.42 3.05
N LEU A 76 25.75 10.29 3.61
CA LEU A 76 24.58 10.26 4.49
C LEU A 76 24.80 11.08 5.77
N ASP A 77 26.02 11.07 6.33
CA ASP A 77 26.36 11.86 7.51
C ASP A 77 26.22 13.36 7.22
N ALA A 78 26.66 13.83 6.05
CA ALA A 78 26.48 15.21 5.62
C ALA A 78 24.99 15.58 5.44
N VAL A 79 24.18 14.67 4.89
CA VAL A 79 22.73 14.88 4.75
C VAL A 79 22.08 15.01 6.11
N LYS A 80 22.34 14.08 7.04
CA LYS A 80 21.81 14.10 8.40
C LYS A 80 22.20 15.38 9.12
N LYS A 81 23.45 15.83 8.97
CA LYS A 81 23.92 17.11 9.54
C LYS A 81 23.17 18.33 9.00
N ASP A 82 22.90 18.39 7.70
CA ASP A 82 22.12 19.50 7.13
C ASP A 82 20.66 19.48 7.60
N ILE A 83 20.07 18.28 7.75
CA ILE A 83 18.73 18.14 8.33
C ILE A 83 18.75 18.63 9.79
N ALA A 84 19.69 18.17 10.61
CA ALA A 84 19.83 18.59 12.01
C ALA A 84 19.96 20.11 12.16
N ALA A 85 20.79 20.75 11.31
CA ALA A 85 20.90 22.20 11.28
C ALA A 85 19.57 22.89 10.97
N LEU A 86 18.84 22.38 9.97
CA LEU A 86 17.54 22.88 9.57
C LEU A 86 16.50 22.79 10.71
N LEU A 87 16.55 21.74 11.54
CA LEU A 87 15.59 21.57 12.63
C LEU A 87 15.54 22.78 13.58
N THR A 88 16.64 23.49 13.76
CA THR A 88 16.73 24.65 14.67
C THR A 88 16.86 26.00 13.94
N GLU A 89 16.86 26.00 12.60
CA GLU A 89 16.91 27.22 11.79
C GLU A 89 15.49 27.73 11.47
N SER A 90 14.85 28.33 12.48
CA SER A 90 13.47 28.80 12.35
C SER A 90 13.28 29.83 11.23
N GLN A 91 12.28 29.57 10.38
CA GLN A 91 11.90 30.41 9.25
C GLN A 91 10.75 31.37 9.62
N PRO A 92 10.83 32.67 9.26
CA PRO A 92 9.79 33.64 9.63
C PRO A 92 8.39 33.34 9.08
N TRP A 93 8.30 32.68 7.92
CA TRP A 93 7.03 32.34 7.29
C TRP A 93 6.34 31.11 7.92
N TRP A 94 7.07 30.36 8.75
CA TRP A 94 6.54 29.24 9.52
C TRP A 94 7.41 29.00 10.76
N PRO A 95 7.31 29.83 11.82
CA PRO A 95 8.19 29.74 12.98
C PRO A 95 8.18 28.34 13.63
N ALA A 96 9.32 27.91 14.17
CA ALA A 96 9.46 26.60 14.78
C ALA A 96 8.94 26.63 16.22
N ASP A 97 7.97 25.79 16.54
CA ASP A 97 7.52 25.61 17.93
C ASP A 97 8.71 25.22 18.80
N PHE A 98 8.83 25.84 19.98
CA PHE A 98 9.93 25.58 20.91
C PHE A 98 11.33 25.81 20.30
N GLY A 99 11.42 26.52 19.17
CA GLY A 99 12.66 26.71 18.42
C GLY A 99 13.15 25.45 17.67
N ASN A 100 12.32 24.42 17.50
CA ASN A 100 12.71 23.15 16.89
C ASN A 100 11.60 22.54 16.01
N TYR A 101 11.89 22.28 14.73
CA TYR A 101 10.98 21.60 13.80
C TYR A 101 10.93 20.07 13.96
N GLY A 102 11.74 19.49 14.84
CA GLY A 102 11.83 18.05 15.06
C GLY A 102 10.48 17.36 15.19
N PRO A 103 9.57 17.80 16.08
CA PRO A 103 8.25 17.20 16.21
C PRO A 103 7.40 17.27 14.94
N LEU A 104 7.53 18.36 14.16
CA LEU A 104 6.85 18.50 12.86
C LEU A 104 7.41 17.50 11.82
N MET A 105 8.72 17.24 11.83
CA MET A 105 9.35 16.25 10.94
C MET A 105 8.99 14.81 11.33
N ILE A 106 8.88 14.52 12.64
CA ILE A 106 8.39 13.23 13.13
C ILE A 106 6.96 13.00 12.65
N ARG A 107 6.06 13.97 12.81
CA ARG A 107 4.69 13.89 12.28
C ARG A 107 4.69 13.70 10.77
N MET A 108 5.51 14.44 10.02
CA MET A 108 5.59 14.29 8.56
C MET A 108 5.97 12.86 8.15
N ALA A 109 7.00 12.28 8.77
CA ALA A 109 7.45 10.91 8.51
C ALA A 109 6.39 9.88 8.94
N TRP A 110 5.78 10.06 10.12
CA TRP A 110 4.66 9.25 10.61
C TRP A 110 3.51 9.24 9.60
N HIS A 111 3.04 10.41 9.15
CA HIS A 111 1.95 10.52 8.18
C HIS A 111 2.32 10.01 6.79
N SER A 112 3.61 10.09 6.41
CA SER A 112 4.07 9.55 5.13
C SER A 112 3.99 8.03 5.14
N ALA A 113 4.49 7.38 6.20
CA ALA A 113 4.45 5.93 6.34
C ALA A 113 3.06 5.41 6.77
N GLY A 114 2.29 6.23 7.46
CA GLY A 114 1.07 5.88 8.19
C GLY A 114 -0.13 5.56 7.32
N THR A 115 -0.07 5.69 5.99
CA THR A 115 -1.21 5.35 5.12
C THR A 115 -1.23 3.89 4.67
N TYR A 116 -0.19 3.12 4.99
CA TYR A 116 -0.03 1.72 4.58
C TYR A 116 -1.13 0.81 5.13
N ARG A 117 -1.51 -0.22 4.38
CA ARG A 117 -2.49 -1.23 4.83
C ARG A 117 -2.10 -2.64 4.44
N VAL A 118 -2.33 -3.58 5.34
CA VAL A 118 -1.88 -4.98 5.18
C VAL A 118 -2.58 -5.73 4.05
N PHE A 119 -3.85 -5.44 3.78
CA PHE A 119 -4.67 -6.23 2.85
C PHE A 119 -4.20 -6.16 1.39
N ASP A 120 -3.76 -4.98 0.95
CA ASP A 120 -3.30 -4.74 -0.42
C ASP A 120 -1.86 -4.17 -0.50
N GLY A 121 -1.24 -3.90 0.65
CA GLY A 121 0.12 -3.34 0.74
C GLY A 121 0.23 -1.90 0.25
N ARG A 122 -0.89 -1.26 -0.11
CA ARG A 122 -0.94 0.11 -0.65
C ARG A 122 -0.82 1.15 0.45
N GLY A 123 -0.51 2.38 0.05
CA GLY A 123 -0.13 3.46 0.96
C GLY A 123 1.33 3.30 1.41
N GLY A 124 1.69 4.01 2.46
CA GLY A 124 3.05 3.98 3.01
C GLY A 124 3.98 5.05 2.44
N GLY A 125 5.23 5.01 2.92
CA GLY A 125 6.28 5.99 2.61
C GLY A 125 7.11 5.63 1.39
N GLY A 126 6.96 4.43 0.84
CA GLY A 126 7.83 3.81 -0.17
C GLY A 126 8.01 4.56 -1.49
N THR A 127 7.10 5.49 -1.82
CA THR A 127 7.08 6.24 -3.08
C THR A 127 6.98 7.76 -2.89
N GLY A 128 6.86 8.25 -1.64
CA GLY A 128 6.81 9.68 -1.35
C GLY A 128 5.49 10.37 -1.73
N GLN A 129 4.37 9.62 -1.75
CA GLN A 129 3.06 10.08 -2.22
C GLN A 129 2.43 11.21 -1.41
N GLN A 130 2.91 11.48 -0.19
CA GLN A 130 2.47 12.65 0.58
C GLN A 130 2.69 13.98 -0.17
N ARG A 131 3.52 13.99 -1.22
CA ARG A 131 3.73 15.17 -2.09
C ARG A 131 2.63 15.41 -3.12
N PHE A 132 1.81 14.40 -3.42
CA PHE A 132 0.81 14.45 -4.47
C PHE A 132 -0.62 14.33 -3.91
N ALA A 133 -1.61 14.67 -4.73
CA ALA A 133 -3.01 14.42 -4.42
C ALA A 133 -3.27 12.89 -4.26
N PRO A 134 -4.29 12.48 -3.49
CA PRO A 134 -5.05 13.32 -2.56
C PRO A 134 -4.30 13.58 -1.25
N LEU A 135 -3.21 12.85 -0.96
CA LEU A 135 -2.55 12.85 0.36
C LEU A 135 -2.00 14.22 0.74
N ASN A 136 -1.47 15.00 -0.20
CA ASN A 136 -0.96 16.34 0.07
C ASN A 136 -2.02 17.32 0.61
N SER A 137 -3.31 16.96 0.49
CA SER A 137 -4.47 17.79 0.81
C SER A 137 -5.48 17.12 1.73
N TRP A 138 -5.16 15.94 2.25
CA TRP A 138 -5.95 15.32 3.33
C TRP A 138 -6.01 16.25 4.55
N PRO A 139 -7.17 16.37 5.23
CA PRO A 139 -7.28 17.16 6.46
C PRO A 139 -6.22 16.81 7.50
N ASP A 140 -5.94 15.52 7.69
CA ASP A 140 -4.96 15.07 8.67
C ASP A 140 -3.51 15.38 8.27
N ASN A 141 -3.26 15.78 7.01
CA ASN A 141 -1.95 16.24 6.54
C ASN A 141 -1.79 17.76 6.57
N VAL A 142 -2.71 18.48 7.20
CA VAL A 142 -2.63 19.93 7.42
C VAL A 142 -1.27 20.34 7.99
N GLY A 143 -0.65 21.36 7.38
CA GLY A 143 0.66 21.89 7.79
C GLY A 143 1.86 21.10 7.27
N LEU A 144 1.69 19.86 6.78
CA LEU A 144 2.80 19.06 6.25
C LEU A 144 3.29 19.56 4.89
N ASP A 145 2.50 20.38 4.19
CA ASP A 145 2.96 21.16 3.04
C ASP A 145 4.12 22.11 3.43
N LYS A 146 4.08 22.70 4.63
CA LYS A 146 5.17 23.51 5.18
C LYS A 146 6.36 22.64 5.60
N ALA A 147 6.11 21.50 6.25
CA ALA A 147 7.17 20.55 6.64
C ALA A 147 8.03 20.13 5.43
N ARG A 148 7.37 19.69 4.33
CA ARG A 148 8.06 19.34 3.09
C ARG A 148 8.76 20.53 2.44
N ARG A 149 8.14 21.72 2.49
CA ARG A 149 8.75 22.95 1.97
C ARG A 149 10.03 23.33 2.73
N LEU A 150 10.04 23.15 4.05
CA LEU A 150 11.23 23.40 4.87
C LEU A 150 12.40 22.54 4.40
N LEU A 151 12.19 21.26 4.07
CA LEU A 151 13.23 20.33 3.61
C LEU A 151 13.74 20.57 2.18
N TRP A 152 13.13 21.47 1.41
CA TRP A 152 13.55 21.76 0.04
C TRP A 152 15.04 22.09 -0.11
N PRO A 153 15.68 22.92 0.73
CA PRO A 153 17.12 23.20 0.62
C PRO A 153 17.99 21.95 0.71
N VAL A 154 17.61 20.96 1.53
CA VAL A 154 18.30 19.67 1.62
C VAL A 154 18.11 18.89 0.31
N LYS A 155 16.87 18.71 -0.14
CA LYS A 155 16.59 18.04 -1.44
C LYS A 155 17.34 18.71 -2.59
N LYS A 156 17.35 20.04 -2.63
CA LYS A 156 18.03 20.84 -3.66
C LYS A 156 19.54 20.61 -3.65
N LYS A 157 20.15 20.51 -2.48
CA LYS A 157 21.60 20.28 -2.32
C LYS A 157 22.03 18.90 -2.81
N TYR A 158 21.24 17.86 -2.50
CA TYR A 158 21.59 16.47 -2.80
C TYR A 158 20.98 15.92 -4.10
N GLY A 159 20.03 16.63 -4.70
CA GLY A 159 19.52 16.38 -6.04
C GLY A 159 18.96 14.97 -6.20
N LYS A 160 19.30 14.31 -7.31
CA LYS A 160 18.79 12.98 -7.67
C LYS A 160 19.31 11.83 -6.79
N ALA A 161 20.39 12.04 -6.04
CA ALA A 161 20.96 11.02 -5.16
C ALA A 161 20.15 10.84 -3.87
N LEU A 162 19.23 11.75 -3.57
CA LEU A 162 18.32 11.67 -2.43
C LEU A 162 16.89 11.89 -2.91
N SER A 163 16.07 10.86 -2.92
CA SER A 163 14.64 10.99 -3.23
C SER A 163 13.91 11.76 -2.15
N TRP A 164 12.75 12.32 -2.47
CA TRP A 164 11.86 12.87 -1.45
C TRP A 164 11.29 11.78 -0.55
N ALA A 165 11.01 10.59 -1.09
CA ALA A 165 10.54 9.46 -0.31
C ALA A 165 11.52 9.11 0.83
N ASP A 166 12.81 9.00 0.55
CA ASP A 166 13.84 8.76 1.58
C ASP A 166 14.04 9.99 2.47
N LEU A 167 14.06 11.21 1.92
CA LEU A 167 14.27 12.44 2.69
C LEU A 167 13.17 12.67 3.75
N MET A 168 11.90 12.40 3.41
CA MET A 168 10.81 12.61 4.37
C MET A 168 10.94 11.69 5.59
N ILE A 169 11.29 10.42 5.36
CA ILE A 169 11.51 9.44 6.43
C ILE A 169 12.78 9.76 7.22
N LEU A 170 13.89 10.02 6.51
CA LEU A 170 15.17 10.36 7.13
C LEU A 170 15.06 11.60 8.03
N ALA A 171 14.28 12.61 7.63
CA ALA A 171 14.05 13.79 8.45
C ALA A 171 13.38 13.47 9.79
N GLY A 172 12.44 12.53 9.81
CA GLY A 172 11.84 12.03 11.06
C GLY A 172 12.84 11.26 11.92
N ASN A 173 13.70 10.44 11.32
CA ASN A 173 14.77 9.74 12.04
C ASN A 173 15.78 10.72 12.67
N VAL A 174 16.29 11.68 11.89
CA VAL A 174 17.22 12.70 12.41
C VAL A 174 16.59 13.53 13.51
N ALA A 175 15.30 13.87 13.38
CA ALA A 175 14.58 14.58 14.43
C ALA A 175 14.54 13.80 15.76
N HIS A 176 14.33 12.48 15.71
CA HIS A 176 14.41 11.63 16.90
C HIS A 176 15.81 11.66 17.52
N GLU A 177 16.85 11.44 16.71
CA GLU A 177 18.24 11.40 17.17
C GLU A 177 18.65 12.72 17.83
N GLU A 178 18.37 13.85 17.20
CA GLU A 178 18.71 15.20 17.71
C GLU A 178 17.95 15.56 18.99
N MET A 179 16.75 14.99 19.19
CA MET A 179 15.98 15.17 20.42
C MET A 179 16.26 14.08 21.47
N GLY A 180 17.27 13.23 21.24
CA GLY A 180 17.80 12.26 22.20
C GLY A 180 17.13 10.89 22.21
N MET A 181 16.29 10.57 21.22
CA MET A 181 15.69 9.24 21.05
C MET A 181 16.65 8.35 20.23
N PRO A 182 17.14 7.22 20.78
CA PRO A 182 17.98 6.29 20.02
C PRO A 182 17.14 5.51 18.99
N THR A 183 17.40 5.73 17.71
CA THR A 183 16.74 4.98 16.63
C THR A 183 17.34 3.59 16.44
N PHE A 184 16.54 2.63 16.00
CA PHE A 184 17.02 1.28 15.68
C PHE A 184 17.94 1.27 14.44
N GLY A 185 17.72 2.18 13.50
CA GLY A 185 18.53 2.41 12.30
C GLY A 185 17.72 3.07 11.18
N PHE A 186 18.30 3.14 9.99
CA PHE A 186 17.66 3.71 8.80
C PHE A 186 18.13 2.99 7.53
N ALA A 187 17.22 2.81 6.58
CA ALA A 187 17.54 2.40 5.22
C ALA A 187 16.92 3.34 4.19
N GLY A 188 17.73 3.79 3.23
CA GLY A 188 17.26 4.37 1.98
C GLY A 188 16.87 3.30 0.96
N GLY A 189 16.52 3.73 -0.25
CA GLY A 189 16.17 2.84 -1.37
C GLY A 189 14.75 3.04 -1.90
N ARG A 190 14.07 4.14 -1.52
CA ARG A 190 12.75 4.51 -2.02
C ARG A 190 12.90 5.42 -3.24
N PRO A 191 12.72 4.95 -4.48
CA PRO A 191 12.72 5.86 -5.63
C PRO A 191 11.51 6.82 -5.55
N ASP A 192 11.69 8.04 -6.04
CA ASP A 192 10.57 8.97 -6.23
C ASP A 192 9.68 8.50 -7.39
N VAL A 193 8.39 8.83 -7.27
CA VAL A 193 7.41 8.74 -8.36
C VAL A 193 6.98 10.14 -8.82
N TRP A 194 6.28 10.18 -9.96
CA TRP A 194 6.02 11.43 -10.70
C TRP A 194 4.55 11.73 -10.95
N GLU A 195 3.65 10.87 -10.46
CA GLU A 195 2.20 11.04 -10.51
C GLU A 195 1.54 10.44 -9.26
N PRO A 196 0.31 10.89 -8.91
CA PRO A 196 -0.46 10.30 -7.82
C PRO A 196 -0.88 8.85 -8.14
N ASP A 197 -1.00 8.03 -7.08
CA ASP A 197 -1.51 6.65 -7.19
C ASP A 197 -3.04 6.69 -7.22
N ASP A 198 -3.59 6.82 -8.42
CA ASP A 198 -5.04 6.87 -8.68
C ASP A 198 -5.74 5.50 -8.51
N ASP A 199 -5.00 4.44 -8.15
CA ASP A 199 -5.55 3.09 -7.94
C ASP A 199 -5.80 2.74 -6.47
N VAL A 200 -5.45 3.62 -5.53
CA VAL A 200 -5.66 3.34 -4.12
C VAL A 200 -7.11 3.65 -3.74
N TYR A 201 -7.85 2.61 -3.35
CA TYR A 201 -9.18 2.78 -2.76
C TYR A 201 -9.09 3.28 -1.31
N TRP A 202 -9.18 4.60 -1.15
CA TRP A 202 -9.20 5.29 0.15
C TRP A 202 -10.58 5.29 0.84
N GLY A 203 -11.62 4.81 0.16
CA GLY A 203 -13.02 4.83 0.58
C GLY A 203 -13.93 5.46 -0.48
N SER A 204 -15.23 5.26 -0.34
CA SER A 204 -16.23 5.71 -1.32
C SER A 204 -16.85 7.07 -0.97
N GLU A 205 -16.52 7.64 0.19
CA GLU A 205 -17.02 8.93 0.65
C GLU A 205 -16.67 10.06 -0.31
N LYS A 206 -17.57 11.06 -0.37
CA LYS A 206 -17.40 12.27 -1.20
C LYS A 206 -17.10 13.52 -0.37
N ILE A 207 -17.05 13.37 0.95
CA ILE A 207 -16.84 14.45 1.92
C ILE A 207 -15.69 14.05 2.82
N TRP A 208 -14.75 14.98 3.06
CA TRP A 208 -13.66 14.78 4.00
C TRP A 208 -14.19 14.58 5.42
N LEU A 209 -13.51 13.71 6.19
CA LEU A 209 -13.85 13.35 7.57
C LEU A 209 -15.21 12.63 7.73
N ASP A 210 -15.84 12.21 6.64
CA ASP A 210 -17.01 11.33 6.70
C ASP A 210 -16.58 9.87 6.95
N SER A 211 -17.40 9.14 7.70
CA SER A 211 -17.27 7.71 7.99
C SER A 211 -18.46 6.87 7.51
N SER A 212 -19.49 7.52 6.95
CA SER A 212 -20.81 6.92 6.70
C SER A 212 -20.79 5.74 5.72
N ALA A 213 -19.85 5.70 4.78
CA ALA A 213 -19.74 4.64 3.78
C ALA A 213 -18.81 3.49 4.20
N ARG A 214 -17.92 3.72 5.18
CA ARG A 214 -16.90 2.75 5.59
C ARG A 214 -17.17 2.05 6.92
N ILE A 215 -17.97 2.61 7.82
CA ILE A 215 -18.28 2.00 9.11
C ILE A 215 -19.71 1.49 9.07
N SER A 216 -19.86 0.17 9.24
CA SER A 216 -21.15 -0.45 9.52
C SER A 216 -21.25 -0.83 11.00
N THR A 217 -22.46 -0.93 11.50
CA THR A 217 -22.74 -1.39 12.87
C THR A 217 -23.78 -2.50 12.80
N ASP A 218 -23.49 -3.64 13.43
CA ASP A 218 -24.42 -4.76 13.46
C ASP A 218 -25.55 -4.56 14.49
N GLU A 219 -26.47 -5.53 14.56
CA GLU A 219 -27.61 -5.49 15.49
C GLU A 219 -27.18 -5.50 16.97
N GLN A 220 -25.95 -5.94 17.27
CA GLN A 220 -25.36 -5.99 18.61
C GLN A 220 -24.63 -4.68 18.95
N GLY A 221 -24.53 -3.74 18.01
CA GLY A 221 -23.83 -2.48 18.20
C GLY A 221 -22.33 -2.56 17.95
N GLU A 222 -21.81 -3.67 17.42
CA GLU A 222 -20.39 -3.80 17.09
C GLU A 222 -20.08 -3.13 15.74
N ARG A 223 -19.03 -2.31 15.76
CA ARG A 223 -18.59 -1.53 14.60
C ARG A 223 -17.66 -2.36 13.74
N SER A 224 -17.84 -2.29 12.43
CA SER A 224 -16.99 -2.96 11.44
C SER A 224 -16.52 -1.97 10.39
N LEU A 225 -15.20 -1.82 10.27
CA LEU A 225 -14.57 -1.00 9.24
C LEU A 225 -14.48 -1.79 7.92
N GLU A 226 -14.90 -1.19 6.82
CA GLU A 226 -14.84 -1.75 5.47
C GLU A 226 -13.42 -2.23 5.14
N LYS A 227 -13.28 -3.45 4.63
CA LYS A 227 -12.00 -3.92 4.07
C LYS A 227 -11.87 -3.40 2.64
N PRO A 228 -10.70 -2.86 2.24
CA PRO A 228 -9.41 -3.01 2.90
C PRO A 228 -8.98 -1.77 3.72
N LEU A 229 -9.91 -0.85 4.06
CA LEU A 229 -9.61 0.41 4.74
C LEU A 229 -8.98 0.22 6.12
N ALA A 230 -8.10 1.14 6.50
CA ALA A 230 -7.39 1.13 7.78
C ALA A 230 -7.47 2.47 8.51
N ALA A 231 -8.41 3.34 8.11
CA ALA A 231 -8.68 4.61 8.76
C ALA A 231 -10.19 4.79 8.97
N THR A 232 -10.60 5.33 10.12
CA THR A 232 -12.02 5.42 10.52
C THR A 232 -12.80 6.53 9.81
N MET A 233 -12.12 7.46 9.14
CA MET A 233 -12.75 8.51 8.33
C MET A 233 -11.93 8.80 7.07
N MET A 234 -12.60 9.31 6.03
CA MET A 234 -11.92 9.75 4.82
C MET A 234 -10.98 10.92 5.11
N GLY A 235 -9.71 10.77 4.76
CA GLY A 235 -8.71 11.83 4.94
C GLY A 235 -8.00 11.85 6.30
N LEU A 236 -8.25 10.84 7.17
CA LEU A 236 -7.46 10.57 8.37
C LEU A 236 -6.39 9.51 8.10
N ILE A 237 -5.29 9.54 8.86
CA ILE A 237 -4.27 8.48 8.82
C ILE A 237 -4.79 7.22 9.53
N TYR A 238 -5.30 7.34 10.76
CA TYR A 238 -5.79 6.20 11.56
C TYR A 238 -7.19 6.46 12.12
N VAL A 239 -7.28 7.25 13.18
CA VAL A 239 -8.50 7.46 13.97
C VAL A 239 -8.75 8.94 14.20
N ASN A 240 -9.98 9.28 14.57
CA ASN A 240 -10.31 10.65 14.99
C ASN A 240 -9.71 10.93 16.39
N PRO A 241 -8.86 11.96 16.57
CA PRO A 241 -8.20 12.26 17.85
C PRO A 241 -9.16 12.70 18.96
N GLU A 242 -10.37 13.18 18.62
CA GLU A 242 -11.43 13.50 19.57
C GLU A 242 -12.19 12.24 20.05
N GLY A 243 -11.97 11.10 19.40
CA GLY A 243 -12.68 9.83 19.58
C GLY A 243 -13.70 9.55 18.46
N PRO A 244 -14.34 8.36 18.44
CA PRO A 244 -15.18 7.91 17.32
C PRO A 244 -16.29 8.92 16.97
N GLU A 245 -16.32 9.37 15.72
CA GLU A 245 -17.26 10.41 15.24
C GLU A 245 -17.26 11.71 16.10
N GLY A 246 -16.12 12.06 16.72
CA GLY A 246 -16.00 13.24 17.60
C GLY A 246 -16.60 13.06 19.00
N SER A 247 -16.93 11.81 19.37
CA SER A 247 -17.35 11.42 20.72
C SER A 247 -16.12 11.21 21.63
N PRO A 248 -15.96 11.98 22.72
CA PRO A 248 -14.81 11.88 23.62
C PRO A 248 -14.90 10.68 24.56
N ASP A 249 -14.96 9.47 24.00
CA ASP A 249 -14.96 8.21 24.72
C ASP A 249 -13.62 7.47 24.49
N PRO A 250 -12.74 7.42 25.51
CA PRO A 250 -11.44 6.75 25.41
C PRO A 250 -11.53 5.25 25.15
N LEU A 251 -12.55 4.55 25.67
CA LEU A 251 -12.68 3.10 25.50
C LEU A 251 -13.15 2.76 24.09
N LEU A 252 -14.06 3.55 23.53
CA LEU A 252 -14.44 3.40 22.13
C LEU A 252 -13.28 3.78 21.20
N ALA A 253 -12.52 4.83 21.54
CA ALA A 253 -11.31 5.20 20.79
C ALA A 253 -10.27 4.06 20.80
N ALA A 254 -10.10 3.34 21.92
CA ALA A 254 -9.16 2.21 21.99
C ALA A 254 -9.50 1.08 21.00
N LYS A 255 -10.80 0.79 20.80
CA LYS A 255 -11.26 -0.19 19.79
C LYS A 255 -10.86 0.24 18.38
N ASP A 256 -11.15 1.48 18.01
CA ASP A 256 -10.80 2.04 16.70
C ASP A 256 -9.27 2.10 16.50
N ILE A 257 -8.50 2.43 17.55
CA ILE A 257 -7.03 2.39 17.52
C ILE A 257 -6.54 0.97 17.24
N ARG A 258 -7.02 -0.03 17.99
CA ARG A 258 -6.60 -1.43 17.83
C ARG A 258 -6.89 -1.95 16.42
N GLU A 259 -8.10 -1.68 15.93
CA GLU A 259 -8.53 -2.11 14.60
C GLU A 259 -7.67 -1.48 13.50
N THR A 260 -7.48 -0.16 13.54
CA THR A 260 -6.74 0.55 12.49
C THR A 260 -5.25 0.23 12.52
N PHE A 261 -4.60 0.21 13.69
CA PHE A 261 -3.19 -0.15 13.81
C PHE A 261 -2.94 -1.62 13.42
N GLY A 262 -3.83 -2.54 13.80
CA GLY A 262 -3.76 -3.95 13.36
C GLY A 262 -3.81 -4.08 11.84
N ARG A 263 -4.70 -3.33 11.17
CA ARG A 263 -4.76 -3.24 9.70
C ARG A 263 -3.56 -2.53 9.07
N MET A 264 -2.66 -1.99 9.87
CA MET A 264 -1.39 -1.40 9.46
C MET A 264 -0.18 -2.19 9.98
N ALA A 265 -0.36 -3.46 10.32
CA ALA A 265 0.68 -4.36 10.81
C ALA A 265 1.31 -3.93 12.14
N MET A 266 0.55 -3.28 13.04
CA MET A 266 1.02 -2.96 14.38
C MET A 266 0.19 -3.72 15.42
N ASN A 267 0.86 -4.43 16.31
CA ASN A 267 0.21 -5.07 17.47
C ASN A 267 -0.02 -4.07 18.62
N ASP A 268 -0.60 -4.52 19.73
CA ASP A 268 -0.92 -3.65 20.87
C ASP A 268 0.33 -2.99 21.50
N GLU A 269 1.46 -3.71 21.62
CA GLU A 269 2.71 -3.16 22.17
C GLU A 269 3.33 -2.10 21.25
N GLU A 270 3.41 -2.41 19.95
CA GLU A 270 3.89 -1.49 18.92
C GLU A 270 2.99 -0.24 18.84
N THR A 271 1.68 -0.41 18.98
CA THR A 271 0.69 0.67 18.97
C THR A 271 0.88 1.64 20.14
N VAL A 272 0.93 1.12 21.36
CA VAL A 272 1.18 1.94 22.57
C VAL A 272 2.54 2.64 22.46
N ALA A 273 3.57 1.92 22.02
CA ALA A 273 4.91 2.48 21.86
C ALA A 273 4.90 3.63 20.83
N LEU A 274 4.27 3.45 19.67
CA LEU A 274 4.23 4.46 18.61
C LEU A 274 3.47 5.73 19.02
N ILE A 275 2.29 5.58 19.63
CA ILE A 275 1.47 6.72 20.05
C ILE A 275 2.20 7.50 21.14
N ALA A 276 2.60 6.84 22.22
CA ALA A 276 3.27 7.50 23.34
C ALA A 276 4.64 8.07 22.93
N GLY A 277 5.39 7.35 22.09
CA GLY A 277 6.71 7.79 21.62
C GLY A 277 6.61 9.00 20.69
N GLY A 278 5.65 9.01 19.78
CA GLY A 278 5.37 10.19 18.95
C GLY A 278 4.88 11.38 19.77
N HIS A 279 3.95 11.17 20.69
CA HIS A 279 3.37 12.22 21.54
C HIS A 279 4.27 12.63 22.73
N THR A 280 5.46 12.03 22.87
CA THR A 280 6.53 12.58 23.73
C THR A 280 7.03 13.92 23.18
N PHE A 281 6.84 14.17 21.88
CA PHE A 281 7.32 15.36 21.17
C PHE A 281 6.20 16.30 20.74
N GLY A 282 6.50 17.59 20.77
CA GLY A 282 5.73 18.65 20.13
C GLY A 282 4.36 18.94 20.75
N LYS A 283 3.44 19.34 19.87
CA LYS A 283 2.10 19.79 20.21
C LYS A 283 1.16 19.68 19.02
N THR A 284 -0.14 19.80 19.27
CA THR A 284 -1.16 20.07 18.24
C THR A 284 -1.40 21.58 18.10
N HIS A 285 -2.19 21.98 17.09
CA HIS A 285 -2.48 23.40 16.81
C HIS A 285 -3.97 23.65 16.59
N GLY A 286 -4.54 24.51 17.42
CA GLY A 286 -5.96 24.85 17.45
C GLY A 286 -6.18 26.22 18.08
N ALA A 287 -5.42 27.22 17.64
CA ALA A 287 -5.46 28.59 18.19
C ALA A 287 -6.81 29.31 17.99
N ALA A 288 -7.55 28.97 16.93
CA ALA A 288 -8.88 29.48 16.65
C ALA A 288 -9.67 28.49 15.77
N PRO A 289 -10.99 28.64 15.64
CA PRO A 289 -11.81 27.74 14.81
C PRO A 289 -11.34 27.79 13.35
N GLU A 290 -11.34 26.64 12.67
CA GLU A 290 -10.99 26.59 11.24
C GLU A 290 -11.97 27.40 10.38
N ALA A 291 -13.26 27.26 10.67
CA ALA A 291 -14.33 27.93 9.95
C ALA A 291 -14.15 29.45 9.95
N GLY A 292 -13.96 30.01 8.75
CA GLY A 292 -13.76 31.44 8.53
C GLY A 292 -12.32 31.95 8.69
N ASN A 293 -11.41 31.12 9.22
CA ASN A 293 -10.00 31.49 9.41
C ASN A 293 -9.05 30.76 8.45
N VAL A 294 -9.33 29.51 8.09
CA VAL A 294 -8.43 28.67 7.28
C VAL A 294 -8.92 28.59 5.83
N GLY A 295 -8.02 28.89 4.88
CA GLY A 295 -8.28 28.75 3.44
C GLY A 295 -8.16 27.32 2.92
N GLU A 296 -8.34 27.16 1.61
CA GLU A 296 -8.32 25.87 0.92
C GLU A 296 -7.02 25.07 1.13
N SER A 297 -7.13 23.73 1.10
CA SER A 297 -5.99 22.80 1.07
C SER A 297 -5.15 22.96 -0.22
N PRO A 298 -3.93 22.41 -0.31
CA PRO A 298 -3.00 22.68 -1.42
C PRO A 298 -3.58 22.52 -2.83
N GLU A 299 -4.38 21.48 -3.09
CA GLU A 299 -5.00 21.25 -4.41
C GLU A 299 -6.14 22.24 -4.73
N GLY A 300 -6.76 22.83 -3.70
CA GLY A 300 -7.79 23.88 -3.85
C GLY A 300 -7.24 25.31 -3.74
N ALA A 301 -5.98 25.47 -3.33
CA ALA A 301 -5.37 26.76 -3.05
C ALA A 301 -5.08 27.57 -4.32
N PRO A 302 -5.12 28.91 -4.25
CA PRO A 302 -4.84 29.75 -5.41
C PRO A 302 -3.35 29.67 -5.79
N MET A 303 -3.06 29.87 -7.07
CA MET A 303 -1.74 29.63 -7.67
C MET A 303 -0.59 30.36 -6.97
N GLU A 304 -0.82 31.55 -6.45
CA GLU A 304 0.18 32.33 -5.70
C GLU A 304 0.62 31.71 -4.37
N GLN A 305 -0.09 30.69 -3.87
CA GLN A 305 0.39 29.88 -2.74
C GLN A 305 1.51 28.91 -3.13
N MET A 306 1.78 28.74 -4.43
CA MET A 306 2.91 27.95 -4.94
C MET A 306 2.94 26.53 -4.36
N GLY A 307 1.79 25.84 -4.32
CA GLY A 307 1.65 24.47 -3.80
C GLY A 307 1.58 24.35 -2.28
N LEU A 308 1.47 25.46 -1.54
CA LEU A 308 1.05 25.47 -0.13
C LEU A 308 -0.47 25.63 -0.03
N GLY A 309 -1.04 25.26 1.12
CA GLY A 309 -2.47 25.40 1.40
C GLY A 309 -2.74 25.79 2.86
N TRP A 310 -4.00 25.75 3.27
CA TRP A 310 -4.47 26.06 4.63
C TRP A 310 -3.94 27.41 5.13
N LYS A 311 -3.92 28.42 4.26
CA LYS A 311 -3.48 29.76 4.65
C LYS A 311 -4.46 30.30 5.70
N SER A 312 -3.95 30.60 6.88
CA SER A 312 -4.75 31.16 7.98
C SER A 312 -4.79 32.69 7.90
N SER A 313 -5.98 33.26 8.12
CA SER A 313 -6.21 34.70 8.32
C SER A 313 -6.28 35.10 9.80
N HIS A 314 -6.18 34.13 10.72
CA HIS A 314 -6.19 34.37 12.15
C HIS A 314 -4.82 34.89 12.62
N GLY A 315 -4.78 36.09 13.21
CA GLY A 315 -3.55 36.68 13.72
C GLY A 315 -2.46 36.77 12.65
N ALA A 316 -1.27 36.24 12.93
CA ALA A 316 -0.18 36.09 11.97
C ALA A 316 -0.35 34.88 11.02
N GLY A 317 -1.26 33.97 11.33
CA GLY A 317 -1.53 32.74 10.59
C GLY A 317 -0.50 31.61 10.82
N HIS A 318 0.45 31.83 11.72
CA HIS A 318 1.52 30.89 12.10
C HIS A 318 2.02 31.18 13.52
N GLY A 319 2.89 30.33 14.06
CA GLY A 319 3.38 30.43 15.43
C GLY A 319 2.26 30.22 16.46
N ASN A 320 2.09 31.13 17.42
CA ASN A 320 1.02 31.03 18.43
C ASN A 320 -0.40 31.09 17.82
N ASP A 321 -0.55 31.60 16.59
CA ASP A 321 -1.83 31.70 15.88
C ASP A 321 -2.08 30.52 14.91
N THR A 322 -1.27 29.45 15.02
CA THR A 322 -1.37 28.31 14.11
C THR A 322 -2.66 27.53 14.33
N ILE A 323 -3.32 27.18 13.22
CA ILE A 323 -4.48 26.29 13.19
C ILE A 323 -4.10 25.06 12.35
N GLY A 324 -4.23 23.88 12.95
CA GLY A 324 -3.94 22.58 12.36
C GLY A 324 -5.14 21.67 12.50
N SER A 325 -5.16 20.81 13.53
CA SER A 325 -6.26 19.86 13.79
C SER A 325 -7.45 20.45 14.56
N GLY A 326 -7.38 21.73 14.94
CA GLY A 326 -8.37 22.36 15.83
C GLY A 326 -8.21 22.00 17.32
N LEU A 327 -7.27 21.12 17.66
CA LEU A 327 -6.90 20.72 19.02
C LEU A 327 -5.69 21.52 19.50
N GLU A 328 -5.63 21.88 20.79
CA GLU A 328 -4.53 22.69 21.36
C GLU A 328 -3.88 21.98 22.55
N VAL A 329 -3.09 20.95 22.26
CA VAL A 329 -2.52 19.99 23.21
C VAL A 329 -1.00 20.04 23.17
N THR A 330 -0.37 20.16 24.34
CA THR A 330 1.07 19.94 24.55
C THR A 330 1.19 18.88 25.63
N TRP A 331 1.80 17.76 25.30
CA TRP A 331 1.77 16.55 26.12
C TRP A 331 2.78 16.58 27.27
N THR A 332 4.02 16.98 26.99
CA THR A 332 5.16 16.85 27.90
C THR A 332 5.69 18.20 28.37
N TYR A 333 6.45 18.21 29.48
CA TYR A 333 7.07 19.43 30.00
C TYR A 333 8.25 19.86 29.12
N HIS A 334 8.85 18.91 28.38
CA HIS A 334 9.96 19.14 27.46
C HIS A 334 9.64 18.59 26.06
N PRO A 335 8.85 19.32 25.23
CA PRO A 335 8.34 18.82 23.95
C PRO A 335 9.39 18.53 22.86
N THR A 336 10.66 18.78 23.13
CA THR A 336 11.77 18.55 22.19
C THR A 336 12.85 17.66 22.78
N ARG A 337 12.47 16.76 23.70
CA ARG A 337 13.38 15.85 24.40
C ARG A 337 12.73 14.47 24.56
N TRP A 338 13.50 13.42 24.32
CA TRP A 338 13.11 12.04 24.62
C TRP A 338 13.16 11.73 26.11
N ASP A 339 12.05 11.26 26.67
CA ASP A 339 11.90 10.73 28.03
C ASP A 339 10.57 9.95 28.16
N ASN A 340 10.13 9.63 29.38
CA ASN A 340 8.80 9.03 29.66
C ASN A 340 7.80 10.04 30.26
N GLU A 341 7.99 11.35 30.10
CA GLU A 341 7.09 12.35 30.70
C GLU A 341 5.64 12.14 30.23
N PHE A 342 5.42 11.70 28.98
CA PHE A 342 4.08 11.38 28.47
C PHE A 342 3.32 10.43 29.40
N PHE A 343 3.92 9.29 29.76
CA PHE A 343 3.27 8.32 30.63
C PHE A 343 3.14 8.82 32.07
N HIS A 344 4.17 9.48 32.62
CA HIS A 344 4.07 10.03 33.98
C HIS A 344 2.94 11.05 34.07
N ILE A 345 2.77 11.92 33.07
CA ILE A 345 1.69 12.89 32.99
C ILE A 345 0.34 12.19 32.83
N LEU A 346 0.21 11.24 31.90
CA LEU A 346 -1.03 10.50 31.64
C LEU A 346 -1.64 9.88 32.90
N PHE A 347 -0.79 9.35 33.79
CA PHE A 347 -1.18 8.70 35.04
C PHE A 347 -1.10 9.60 36.29
N ALA A 348 -0.55 10.81 36.20
CA ALA A 348 -0.40 11.70 37.36
C ALA A 348 -1.68 12.47 37.72
N TYR A 349 -2.62 12.60 36.78
CA TYR A 349 -3.79 13.47 36.93
C TYR A 349 -5.11 12.72 36.72
N ASP A 350 -6.13 13.20 37.42
CA ASP A 350 -7.51 13.04 36.98
C ASP A 350 -7.76 14.04 35.83
N TRP A 351 -8.48 13.60 34.81
CA TRP A 351 -8.68 14.38 33.59
C TRP A 351 -10.13 14.85 33.47
N GLU A 352 -10.32 16.13 33.14
CA GLU A 352 -11.61 16.70 32.78
C GLU A 352 -11.66 17.10 31.31
N LEU A 353 -12.79 16.81 30.67
CA LEU A 353 -13.03 17.19 29.28
C LEU A 353 -13.12 18.71 29.17
N THR A 354 -12.44 19.26 28.18
CA THR A 354 -12.46 20.69 27.85
C THR A 354 -12.59 20.89 26.35
N THR A 355 -12.84 22.14 25.95
CA THR A 355 -12.93 22.53 24.54
C THR A 355 -11.91 23.64 24.29
N GLY A 356 -11.03 23.39 23.33
CA GLY A 356 -9.97 24.33 22.96
C GLY A 356 -10.47 25.58 22.26
N PRO A 357 -9.59 26.58 22.04
CA PRO A 357 -9.91 27.76 21.25
C PRO A 357 -10.39 27.43 19.82
N GLY A 358 -9.86 26.35 19.23
CA GLY A 358 -10.26 25.82 17.93
C GLY A 358 -11.60 25.07 17.90
N GLY A 359 -12.22 24.84 19.06
CA GLY A 359 -13.46 24.06 19.18
C GLY A 359 -13.26 22.55 19.35
N GLY A 360 -12.03 22.04 19.19
CA GLY A 360 -11.71 20.63 19.40
C GLY A 360 -11.76 20.21 20.87
N LYS A 361 -12.34 19.04 21.15
CA LYS A 361 -12.46 18.44 22.48
C LYS A 361 -11.20 17.68 22.87
N HIS A 362 -10.68 17.98 24.04
CA HIS A 362 -9.52 17.30 24.60
C HIS A 362 -9.57 17.39 26.12
N TRP A 363 -8.54 16.87 26.78
CA TRP A 363 -8.54 16.67 28.22
C TRP A 363 -7.45 17.52 28.88
N LYS A 364 -7.78 18.09 30.04
CA LYS A 364 -6.81 18.80 30.90
C LYS A 364 -6.90 18.25 32.32
N PRO A 365 -5.88 18.44 33.16
CA PRO A 365 -5.94 18.04 34.56
C PRO A 365 -7.10 18.72 35.30
N ALA A 366 -7.80 17.95 36.12
CA ALA A 366 -8.85 18.45 37.00
C ALA A 366 -8.28 19.42 38.05
N ASP A 367 -9.15 20.26 38.63
CA ASP A 367 -8.85 21.17 39.74
C ASP A 367 -7.67 22.14 39.51
N GLY A 368 -7.32 22.40 38.24
CA GLY A 368 -6.24 23.32 37.86
C GLY A 368 -4.84 22.78 38.13
N ALA A 369 -4.69 21.46 38.31
CA ALA A 369 -3.40 20.82 38.52
C ALA A 369 -2.46 21.05 37.33
N GLY A 370 -1.17 21.22 37.61
CA GLY A 370 -0.14 21.35 36.57
C GLY A 370 -0.14 22.65 35.76
N SER A 371 -0.90 23.68 36.15
CA SER A 371 -1.14 24.94 35.40
C SER A 371 0.08 25.79 34.99
N ASP A 372 1.28 25.46 35.47
CA ASP A 372 2.53 26.16 35.12
C ASP A 372 3.64 25.17 34.66
N MET A 373 3.25 23.98 34.18
CA MET A 373 4.21 22.90 33.97
C MET A 373 4.71 22.80 32.52
N VAL A 374 3.87 22.98 31.50
CA VAL A 374 4.31 22.93 30.09
C VAL A 374 4.54 24.33 29.53
N PRO A 375 5.58 24.56 28.71
CA PRO A 375 5.80 25.84 28.06
C PRO A 375 4.80 26.08 26.92
N GLU A 376 4.48 27.35 26.66
CA GLU A 376 3.93 27.75 25.36
C GLU A 376 5.00 27.62 24.27
N ALA A 377 4.58 27.38 23.02
CA ALA A 377 5.51 27.15 21.91
C ALA A 377 6.39 28.36 21.60
N HIS A 378 5.87 29.57 21.81
CA HIS A 378 6.58 30.82 21.64
C HIS A 378 6.32 31.75 22.83
N GLY A 379 7.38 32.44 23.28
CA GLY A 379 7.33 33.34 24.43
C GLY A 379 7.76 32.65 25.73
N GLU A 380 7.45 33.29 26.86
CA GLU A 380 7.80 32.81 28.21
C GLU A 380 6.58 32.24 28.97
N GLY A 381 5.42 32.14 28.30
CA GLY A 381 4.18 31.62 28.88
C GLY A 381 4.25 30.13 29.18
N ARG A 382 3.42 29.69 30.14
CA ARG A 382 3.28 28.28 30.53
C ARG A 382 1.82 27.98 30.88
N ARG A 383 1.46 26.69 30.79
CA ARG A 383 0.10 26.19 31.04
C ARG A 383 0.12 24.76 31.59
N GLU A 384 -1.06 24.19 31.79
CA GLU A 384 -1.26 22.78 32.10
C GLU A 384 -0.96 21.85 30.91
N PRO A 385 -0.42 20.63 31.15
CA PRO A 385 -0.36 19.62 30.09
C PRO A 385 -1.76 19.23 29.65
N ARG A 386 -1.91 18.75 28.43
CA ARG A 386 -3.20 18.28 27.90
C ARG A 386 -3.04 16.92 27.22
N MET A 387 -4.15 16.21 27.07
CA MET A 387 -4.21 14.89 26.43
C MET A 387 -5.38 14.82 25.45
N LEU A 388 -5.24 14.06 24.38
CA LEU A 388 -6.31 13.70 23.45
C LEU A 388 -7.19 12.60 24.04
N THR A 389 -8.39 12.41 23.48
CA THR A 389 -9.22 11.24 23.81
C THR A 389 -8.48 9.94 23.49
N THR A 390 -7.74 9.92 22.38
CA THR A 390 -6.90 8.79 21.95
C THR A 390 -5.70 8.54 22.86
N ASP A 391 -5.21 9.55 23.59
CA ASP A 391 -4.16 9.34 24.59
C ASP A 391 -4.72 8.68 25.85
N LEU A 392 -5.89 9.14 26.31
CA LEU A 392 -6.58 8.50 27.43
C LEU A 392 -6.95 7.05 27.13
N ALA A 393 -7.17 6.69 25.86
CA ALA A 393 -7.41 5.30 25.46
C ALA A 393 -6.28 4.35 25.93
N LEU A 394 -5.03 4.83 25.94
CA LEU A 394 -3.87 4.07 26.41
C LEU A 394 -3.90 3.80 27.92
N ARG A 395 -4.64 4.64 28.67
CA ARG A 395 -4.83 4.52 30.12
C ARG A 395 -6.07 3.71 30.48
N GLU A 396 -7.14 3.85 29.71
CA GLU A 396 -8.45 3.28 30.05
C GLU A 396 -8.66 1.85 29.51
N ASP A 397 -8.13 1.50 28.32
CA ASP A 397 -8.22 0.12 27.81
C ASP A 397 -7.34 -0.82 28.66
N PRO A 398 -7.86 -1.95 29.17
CA PRO A 398 -7.11 -2.80 30.08
C PRO A 398 -5.77 -3.32 29.54
N VAL A 399 -5.68 -3.63 28.24
CA VAL A 399 -4.45 -4.17 27.63
C VAL A 399 -3.46 -3.05 27.38
N TYR A 400 -3.90 -1.93 26.80
CA TYR A 400 -3.03 -0.77 26.62
C TYR A 400 -2.54 -0.19 27.94
N ARG A 401 -3.37 -0.23 28.98
CA ARG A 401 -3.02 0.24 30.33
C ARG A 401 -1.89 -0.58 30.93
N GLU A 402 -1.92 -1.91 30.78
CA GLU A 402 -0.86 -2.79 31.26
C GLU A 402 0.48 -2.46 30.60
N ILE A 403 0.48 -2.32 29.27
CA ILE A 403 1.66 -1.95 28.48
C ILE A 403 2.17 -0.56 28.88
N SER A 404 1.25 0.42 28.99
CA SER A 404 1.57 1.80 29.34
C SER A 404 2.18 1.93 30.73
N LEU A 405 1.66 1.19 31.73
CA LEU A 405 2.25 1.16 33.07
C LEU A 405 3.66 0.56 33.08
N ARG A 406 3.89 -0.50 32.31
CA ARG A 406 5.24 -1.06 32.17
C ARG A 406 6.20 -0.04 31.56
N PHE A 407 5.81 0.62 30.46
CA PHE A 407 6.65 1.66 29.83
C PHE A 407 6.85 2.89 30.70
N LYS A 408 5.85 3.26 31.51
CA LYS A 408 5.99 4.32 32.53
C LYS A 408 7.11 4.01 33.53
N ASP A 409 7.18 2.77 34.00
CA ASP A 409 8.11 2.34 35.04
C ASP A 409 9.45 1.82 34.49
N ASP A 410 9.54 1.54 33.18
CA ASP A 410 10.73 1.07 32.48
C ASP A 410 10.96 1.82 31.14
N GLN A 411 11.78 2.87 31.20
CA GLN A 411 12.18 3.67 30.02
C GLN A 411 12.95 2.85 28.98
N ALA A 412 13.69 1.81 29.40
CA ALA A 412 14.50 1.02 28.47
C ALA A 412 13.59 0.12 27.63
N ALA A 413 12.59 -0.51 28.25
CA ALA A 413 11.56 -1.27 27.54
C ALA A 413 10.78 -0.38 26.56
N PHE A 414 10.41 0.83 26.99
CA PHE A 414 9.73 1.78 26.10
C PHE A 414 10.61 2.20 24.91
N THR A 415 11.88 2.51 25.16
CA THR A 415 12.82 2.94 24.11
C THR A 415 13.07 1.82 23.10
N ASP A 416 13.26 0.58 23.54
CA ASP A 416 13.43 -0.56 22.62
C ASP A 416 12.17 -0.77 21.76
N ALA A 417 10.99 -0.85 22.40
CA ALA A 417 9.72 -1.04 21.69
C ALA A 417 9.45 0.10 20.69
N TYR A 418 9.64 1.35 21.09
CA TYR A 418 9.43 2.50 20.20
C TYR A 418 10.42 2.53 19.04
N SER A 419 11.71 2.29 19.30
CA SER A 419 12.74 2.30 18.25
C SER A 419 12.50 1.25 17.17
N ARG A 420 12.06 0.05 17.58
CA ARG A 420 11.73 -1.06 16.67
C ARG A 420 10.43 -0.81 15.93
N ALA A 421 9.39 -0.33 16.61
CA ALA A 421 8.10 -0.01 15.98
C ALA A 421 8.22 1.17 15.00
N TRP A 422 9.02 2.19 15.32
CA TRP A 422 9.33 3.30 14.41
C TRP A 422 10.07 2.82 13.16
N PHE A 423 11.06 1.94 13.33
CA PHE A 423 11.76 1.35 12.19
C PHE A 423 10.82 0.52 11.31
N LYS A 424 9.98 -0.34 11.91
CA LYS A 424 8.95 -1.09 11.19
C LYS A 424 8.00 -0.17 10.43
N LEU A 425 7.43 0.83 11.09
CA LEU A 425 6.54 1.82 10.48
C LEU A 425 7.17 2.40 9.21
N THR A 426 8.40 2.88 9.33
CA THR A 426 9.06 3.64 8.28
C THR A 426 9.64 2.76 7.17
N HIS A 427 9.67 1.43 7.33
CA HIS A 427 10.29 0.49 6.39
C HIS A 427 9.39 -0.68 5.94
N ARG A 428 8.17 -0.81 6.46
CA ARG A 428 7.24 -1.93 6.17
C ARG A 428 6.86 -2.10 4.69
N ASP A 429 6.97 -1.04 3.89
CA ASP A 429 6.71 -1.04 2.44
C ASP A 429 7.99 -1.09 1.57
N LEU A 430 9.17 -1.18 2.21
CA LEU A 430 10.45 -1.24 1.51
C LEU A 430 10.78 -2.65 1.01
N GLY A 431 9.98 -3.66 1.35
CA GLY A 431 10.20 -5.04 0.93
C GLY A 431 11.39 -5.71 1.63
N PRO A 432 12.05 -6.68 0.97
CA PRO A 432 13.13 -7.44 1.57
C PRO A 432 14.38 -6.58 1.81
N LYS A 433 15.19 -6.98 2.79
CA LYS A 433 16.42 -6.29 3.20
C LYS A 433 17.45 -6.09 2.08
N SER A 434 17.41 -6.88 1.00
CA SER A 434 18.24 -6.64 -0.20
C SER A 434 17.96 -5.30 -0.89
N ARG A 435 16.81 -4.65 -0.62
CA ARG A 435 16.47 -3.31 -1.10
C ARG A 435 17.01 -2.18 -0.22
N TYR A 436 17.53 -2.49 0.97
CA TYR A 436 17.85 -1.50 1.99
C TYR A 436 19.24 -0.91 1.72
N LEU A 437 19.34 0.41 1.67
CA LEU A 437 20.58 1.12 1.34
C LEU A 437 21.07 1.98 2.49
N GLY A 438 22.39 2.15 2.58
CA GLY A 438 23.04 3.06 3.52
C GLY A 438 23.76 2.34 4.66
N PRO A 439 24.64 3.06 5.38
CA PRO A 439 25.47 2.49 6.44
C PRO A 439 24.72 2.17 7.74
N GLU A 440 23.49 2.68 7.92
CA GLU A 440 22.71 2.56 9.16
C GLU A 440 21.63 1.47 9.10
N VAL A 441 21.70 0.58 8.10
CA VAL A 441 20.79 -0.56 7.98
C VAL A 441 21.05 -1.50 9.17
N PRO A 442 20.03 -1.79 10.01
CA PRO A 442 20.20 -2.68 11.15
C PRO A 442 20.71 -4.07 10.73
N ALA A 443 21.63 -4.63 11.51
CA ALA A 443 22.19 -5.95 11.25
C ALA A 443 21.18 -7.08 11.50
N GLU A 444 20.29 -6.92 12.49
CA GLU A 444 19.22 -7.87 12.82
C GLU A 444 18.24 -8.03 11.65
N ASP A 445 17.79 -9.27 11.41
CA ASP A 445 16.72 -9.58 10.46
C ASP A 445 15.41 -9.66 11.24
N LEU A 446 14.42 -8.86 10.85
CA LEU A 446 13.14 -8.79 11.53
C LEU A 446 12.09 -9.60 10.76
N LEU A 447 11.24 -10.33 11.49
CA LEU A 447 10.29 -11.26 10.88
C LEU A 447 9.35 -10.60 9.84
N TRP A 448 8.92 -9.35 10.09
CA TRP A 448 8.06 -8.60 9.16
C TRP A 448 8.76 -8.19 7.85
N GLN A 449 10.08 -8.35 7.74
CA GLN A 449 10.85 -8.14 6.50
C GLN A 449 10.79 -9.37 5.58
N ASP A 450 10.06 -10.41 5.97
CA ASP A 450 9.98 -11.70 5.29
C ASP A 450 11.38 -12.27 4.97
N PRO A 451 12.26 -12.42 5.98
CA PRO A 451 13.69 -12.65 5.77
C PRO A 451 13.97 -13.92 4.97
N LEU A 452 15.06 -13.87 4.21
CA LEU A 452 15.55 -14.98 3.40
C LEU A 452 16.97 -15.35 3.87
N PRO A 453 17.31 -16.65 3.96
CA PRO A 453 18.67 -17.04 4.28
C PRO A 453 19.61 -16.67 3.13
N ALA A 454 20.90 -16.48 3.42
CA ALA A 454 21.89 -16.32 2.38
C ALA A 454 22.04 -17.61 1.54
N HIS A 455 22.33 -17.46 0.26
CA HIS A 455 22.62 -18.61 -0.61
C HIS A 455 23.87 -19.37 -0.12
N THR A 456 23.82 -20.70 -0.17
CA THR A 456 24.95 -21.57 0.23
C THR A 456 25.38 -22.45 -0.94
N GLY A 457 26.69 -22.65 -1.10
CA GLY A 457 27.25 -23.43 -2.22
C GLY A 457 27.42 -22.64 -3.52
N ALA A 458 27.90 -23.32 -4.57
CA ALA A 458 28.03 -22.73 -5.90
C ALA A 458 26.66 -22.69 -6.60
N LEU A 459 26.38 -21.59 -7.31
CA LEU A 459 25.18 -21.47 -8.13
C LEU A 459 25.24 -22.44 -9.32
N ILE A 460 24.07 -22.96 -9.71
CA ILE A 460 23.92 -23.75 -10.93
C ILE A 460 24.24 -22.91 -12.17
N GLY A 461 24.94 -23.51 -13.14
CA GLY A 461 25.26 -22.90 -14.43
C GLY A 461 24.37 -23.43 -15.56
N PRO A 462 24.63 -23.04 -16.81
CA PRO A 462 23.83 -23.44 -17.96
C PRO A 462 23.72 -24.96 -18.17
N ALA A 463 24.77 -25.72 -17.86
CA ALA A 463 24.77 -27.17 -18.00
C ALA A 463 23.89 -27.85 -16.93
N GLU A 464 24.00 -27.40 -15.68
CA GLU A 464 23.18 -27.88 -14.57
C GLU A 464 21.71 -27.51 -14.77
N ILE A 465 21.42 -26.30 -15.28
CA ILE A 465 20.05 -25.89 -15.63
C ILE A 465 19.46 -26.83 -16.68
N ALA A 466 20.20 -27.13 -17.76
CA ALA A 466 19.72 -28.03 -18.81
C ALA A 466 19.48 -29.48 -18.30
N ASP A 467 20.30 -29.96 -17.37
CA ASP A 467 20.11 -31.26 -16.72
C ASP A 467 18.86 -31.27 -15.83
N LEU A 468 18.70 -30.25 -14.98
CA LEU A 468 17.53 -30.08 -14.12
C LEU A 468 16.23 -29.97 -14.91
N GLU A 469 16.22 -29.27 -16.05
CA GLU A 469 15.06 -29.22 -16.94
C GLU A 469 14.65 -30.62 -17.45
N GLN A 470 15.63 -31.47 -17.77
CA GLN A 470 15.36 -32.86 -18.17
C GLN A 470 14.83 -33.71 -17.01
N GLN A 471 15.41 -33.55 -15.82
CA GLN A 471 14.95 -34.25 -14.63
C GLN A 471 13.51 -33.87 -14.26
N ILE A 472 13.18 -32.57 -14.33
CA ILE A 472 11.82 -32.08 -14.10
C ILE A 472 10.86 -32.65 -15.15
N ALA A 473 11.23 -32.62 -16.44
CA ALA A 473 10.41 -33.20 -17.50
C ALA A 473 10.16 -34.71 -17.30
N ALA A 474 11.11 -35.43 -16.69
CA ALA A 474 10.99 -36.86 -16.41
C ALA A 474 10.11 -37.20 -15.19
N THR A 475 9.69 -36.22 -14.38
CA THR A 475 8.81 -36.43 -13.21
C THR A 475 7.41 -36.92 -13.59
N GLY A 476 6.99 -36.74 -14.84
CA GLY A 476 5.64 -37.07 -15.31
C GLY A 476 4.55 -36.10 -14.85
N LEU A 477 4.93 -34.97 -14.25
CA LEU A 477 4.03 -33.84 -13.99
C LEU A 477 3.52 -33.26 -15.32
N SER A 478 2.26 -32.84 -15.35
CA SER A 478 1.67 -32.22 -16.53
C SER A 478 2.14 -30.78 -16.71
N VAL A 479 2.01 -30.22 -17.91
CA VAL A 479 2.22 -28.79 -18.19
C VAL A 479 1.42 -27.92 -17.20
N SER A 480 0.15 -28.25 -16.96
CA SER A 480 -0.70 -27.50 -16.03
C SER A 480 -0.19 -27.57 -14.59
N ASP A 481 0.31 -28.70 -14.12
CA ASP A 481 0.90 -28.84 -12.77
C ASP A 481 2.10 -27.91 -12.58
N LEU A 482 3.02 -27.94 -13.56
CA LEU A 482 4.27 -27.19 -13.55
C LEU A 482 4.00 -25.68 -13.60
N VAL A 483 3.16 -25.25 -14.55
CA VAL A 483 2.84 -23.82 -14.76
C VAL A 483 1.98 -23.27 -13.61
N SER A 484 0.97 -24.01 -13.15
CA SER A 484 0.10 -23.54 -12.06
C SER A 484 0.86 -23.37 -10.75
N THR A 485 1.81 -24.27 -10.44
CA THR A 485 2.62 -24.19 -9.21
C THR A 485 3.59 -23.00 -9.26
N ALA A 486 4.28 -22.82 -10.38
CA ALA A 486 5.17 -21.69 -10.58
C ALA A 486 4.42 -20.35 -10.56
N TRP A 487 3.25 -20.28 -11.20
CA TRP A 487 2.37 -19.12 -11.15
C TRP A 487 1.89 -18.83 -9.73
N ALA A 488 1.41 -19.84 -9.00
CA ALA A 488 0.93 -19.67 -7.62
C ALA A 488 2.01 -19.08 -6.70
N ALA A 489 3.25 -19.54 -6.83
CA ALA A 489 4.39 -19.00 -6.08
C ALA A 489 4.68 -17.55 -6.48
N ALA A 490 4.94 -17.29 -7.77
CA ALA A 490 5.35 -15.98 -8.27
C ALA A 490 4.25 -14.92 -8.11
N ALA A 491 3.00 -15.28 -8.36
CA ALA A 491 1.87 -14.37 -8.28
C ALA A 491 1.58 -13.93 -6.83
N SER A 492 2.07 -14.61 -5.79
CA SER A 492 1.93 -14.11 -4.41
C SER A 492 2.57 -12.72 -4.21
N PHE A 493 3.44 -12.28 -5.14
CA PHE A 493 4.03 -10.95 -5.15
C PHE A 493 2.99 -9.83 -5.26
N ARG A 494 3.28 -8.70 -4.62
CA ARG A 494 2.63 -7.42 -4.90
C ARG A 494 3.63 -6.27 -4.88
N GLY A 495 3.57 -5.41 -5.90
CA GLY A 495 4.49 -4.30 -6.14
C GLY A 495 4.29 -3.10 -5.21
N SER A 496 3.18 -3.05 -4.47
CA SER A 496 2.85 -1.98 -3.54
C SER A 496 3.85 -1.93 -2.37
N ASP A 497 4.02 -3.04 -1.65
CA ASP A 497 4.97 -3.17 -0.54
C ASP A 497 6.13 -4.15 -0.81
N LYS A 498 6.21 -4.67 -2.04
CA LYS A 498 7.25 -5.61 -2.51
C LYS A 498 7.31 -6.93 -1.71
N ARG A 499 6.19 -7.35 -1.11
CA ARG A 499 6.07 -8.64 -0.43
C ARG A 499 5.66 -9.75 -1.38
N GLY A 500 5.88 -11.00 -0.97
CA GLY A 500 5.56 -12.20 -1.74
C GLY A 500 6.54 -12.48 -2.88
N GLY A 501 6.18 -13.41 -3.76
CA GLY A 501 7.00 -13.88 -4.87
C GLY A 501 7.49 -15.32 -4.69
N ALA A 502 8.30 -15.79 -5.63
CA ALA A 502 8.79 -17.17 -5.69
C ALA A 502 10.04 -17.41 -4.82
N ASN A 503 10.84 -16.37 -4.54
CA ASN A 503 12.01 -16.45 -3.68
C ASN A 503 11.59 -16.74 -2.22
N GLY A 504 12.35 -17.61 -1.57
CA GLY A 504 11.97 -18.24 -0.30
C GLY A 504 11.24 -19.56 -0.48
N GLY A 505 10.71 -19.88 -1.66
CA GLY A 505 10.00 -21.14 -1.91
C GLY A 505 8.79 -21.33 -0.99
N ARG A 506 8.21 -20.22 -0.51
CA ARG A 506 7.18 -20.21 0.56
C ARG A 506 5.87 -20.90 0.17
N ILE A 507 5.67 -21.20 -1.11
CA ILE A 507 4.54 -22.00 -1.60
C ILE A 507 4.44 -23.37 -0.93
N ARG A 508 5.56 -23.92 -0.40
CA ARG A 508 5.57 -25.20 0.35
C ARG A 508 5.38 -25.04 1.86
N LEU A 509 5.32 -23.81 2.37
CA LEU A 509 5.19 -23.48 3.79
C LEU A 509 3.77 -23.03 4.14
N GLU A 510 3.44 -22.99 5.43
CA GLU A 510 2.21 -22.36 5.87
C GLU A 510 2.34 -20.82 5.82
N PRO A 511 1.30 -20.10 5.38
CA PRO A 511 -0.04 -20.60 5.05
C PRO A 511 -0.22 -20.97 3.57
N GLN A 512 0.73 -20.66 2.68
CA GLN A 512 0.52 -20.71 1.23
C GLN A 512 0.17 -22.11 0.71
N ARG A 513 0.79 -23.15 1.27
CA ARG A 513 0.54 -24.54 0.88
C ARG A 513 -0.90 -25.00 1.17
N SER A 514 -1.59 -24.29 2.07
CA SER A 514 -2.95 -24.58 2.53
C SER A 514 -4.01 -23.67 1.92
N TRP A 515 -3.62 -22.71 1.07
CA TRP A 515 -4.58 -21.83 0.40
C TRP A 515 -5.45 -22.60 -0.60
N GLU A 516 -6.76 -22.34 -0.57
CA GLU A 516 -7.73 -22.96 -1.47
C GLU A 516 -7.35 -22.79 -2.95
N VAL A 517 -7.01 -21.56 -3.35
CA VAL A 517 -6.62 -21.21 -4.72
C VAL A 517 -5.37 -21.98 -5.20
N ASN A 518 -4.58 -22.52 -4.27
CA ASN A 518 -3.36 -23.28 -4.56
C ASN A 518 -3.59 -24.79 -4.62
N ARG A 519 -4.82 -25.28 -4.42
CA ARG A 519 -5.17 -26.72 -4.49
C ARG A 519 -4.24 -27.60 -3.66
N PRO A 520 -4.36 -27.59 -2.32
CA PRO A 520 -3.36 -28.19 -1.43
C PRO A 520 -3.00 -29.66 -1.73
N ALA A 521 -3.97 -30.46 -2.18
CA ALA A 521 -3.74 -31.87 -2.51
C ALA A 521 -2.87 -32.05 -3.77
N GLU A 522 -3.16 -31.31 -4.83
CA GLU A 522 -2.40 -31.31 -6.08
C GLU A 522 -1.03 -30.67 -5.88
N LEU A 523 -0.97 -29.55 -5.17
CA LEU A 523 0.27 -28.86 -4.85
C LEU A 523 1.22 -29.74 -4.03
N ALA A 524 0.73 -30.48 -3.04
CA ALA A 524 1.55 -31.40 -2.24
C ALA A 524 2.26 -32.45 -3.11
N ARG A 525 1.60 -32.95 -4.17
CA ARG A 525 2.21 -33.89 -5.12
C ARG A 525 3.33 -33.24 -5.93
N VAL A 526 3.14 -32.00 -6.39
CA VAL A 526 4.16 -31.25 -7.15
C VAL A 526 5.36 -30.92 -6.25
N ILE A 527 5.10 -30.45 -5.02
CA ILE A 527 6.14 -30.18 -4.02
C ILE A 527 7.02 -31.41 -3.82
N ALA A 528 6.41 -32.56 -3.52
CA ALA A 528 7.15 -33.80 -3.27
C ALA A 528 8.01 -34.25 -4.47
N ALA A 529 7.51 -34.06 -5.70
CA ALA A 529 8.27 -34.37 -6.91
C ALA A 529 9.48 -33.44 -7.09
N LEU A 530 9.31 -32.13 -6.87
CA LEU A 530 10.39 -31.15 -6.99
C LEU A 530 11.41 -31.28 -5.85
N GLU A 531 10.98 -31.58 -4.62
CA GLU A 531 11.88 -31.90 -3.50
C GLU A 531 12.71 -33.15 -3.83
N GLY A 532 12.13 -34.18 -4.44
CA GLY A 532 12.87 -35.36 -4.90
C GLY A 532 13.95 -35.02 -5.94
N VAL A 533 13.67 -34.12 -6.90
CA VAL A 533 14.67 -33.61 -7.86
C VAL A 533 15.76 -32.81 -7.13
N GLN A 534 15.37 -31.95 -6.19
CA GLN A 534 16.30 -31.16 -5.38
C GLN A 534 17.29 -32.05 -4.63
N GLU A 535 16.78 -33.03 -3.89
CA GLU A 535 17.57 -33.96 -3.10
C GLU A 535 18.54 -34.77 -3.97
N ALA A 536 18.05 -35.30 -5.10
CA ALA A 536 18.86 -36.07 -6.02
C ALA A 536 20.00 -35.23 -6.64
N PHE A 537 19.71 -34.01 -7.07
CA PHE A 537 20.71 -33.10 -7.64
C PHE A 537 21.74 -32.66 -6.59
N ASN A 538 21.29 -32.20 -5.43
CA ASN A 538 22.17 -31.67 -4.39
C ASN A 538 23.06 -32.75 -3.76
N ALA A 539 22.63 -34.02 -3.75
CA ALA A 539 23.44 -35.14 -3.29
C ALA A 539 24.59 -35.50 -4.26
N ALA A 540 24.48 -35.16 -5.55
CA ALA A 540 25.40 -35.57 -6.60
C ALA A 540 26.50 -34.54 -6.92
N GLY A 541 26.32 -33.28 -6.53
CA GLY A 541 27.09 -32.16 -7.09
C GLY A 541 27.70 -31.18 -6.08
N ALA A 542 28.64 -30.37 -6.57
CA ALA A 542 29.21 -29.24 -5.83
C ALA A 542 28.36 -27.95 -5.95
N ALA A 543 27.59 -27.82 -7.04
CA ALA A 543 26.55 -26.81 -7.17
C ALA A 543 25.31 -27.23 -6.37
N GLN A 544 24.55 -26.26 -5.87
CA GLN A 544 23.32 -26.50 -5.13
C GLN A 544 22.16 -25.78 -5.82
N VAL A 545 20.98 -26.39 -5.78
CA VAL A 545 19.72 -25.79 -6.24
C VAL A 545 18.74 -25.68 -5.07
N SER A 546 18.06 -24.54 -4.99
CA SER A 546 16.96 -24.34 -4.04
C SER A 546 15.65 -24.88 -4.61
N PHE A 547 14.71 -25.21 -3.73
CA PHE A 547 13.36 -25.54 -4.13
C PHE A 547 12.69 -24.34 -4.80
N ALA A 548 12.96 -23.12 -4.30
CA ALA A 548 12.49 -21.88 -4.92
C ALA A 548 12.90 -21.75 -6.39
N ASP A 549 14.16 -22.06 -6.73
CA ASP A 549 14.63 -22.08 -8.12
C ASP A 549 13.98 -23.20 -8.93
N LEU A 550 13.82 -24.40 -8.35
CA LEU A 550 13.14 -25.52 -9.02
C LEU A 550 11.68 -25.23 -9.35
N VAL A 551 10.94 -24.52 -8.49
CA VAL A 551 9.56 -24.12 -8.77
C VAL A 551 9.49 -23.24 -10.02
N VAL A 552 10.36 -22.23 -10.13
CA VAL A 552 10.38 -21.35 -11.31
C VAL A 552 10.86 -22.10 -12.55
N LEU A 553 11.92 -22.90 -12.42
CA LEU A 553 12.45 -23.70 -13.51
C LEU A 553 11.43 -24.73 -14.01
N ALA A 554 10.66 -25.33 -13.11
CA ALA A 554 9.57 -26.24 -13.45
C ALA A 554 8.50 -25.56 -14.29
N GLY A 555 8.08 -24.36 -13.91
CA GLY A 555 7.17 -23.55 -14.73
C GLY A 555 7.74 -23.26 -16.12
N ASN A 556 9.02 -22.92 -16.22
CA ASN A 556 9.71 -22.72 -17.51
C ASN A 556 9.71 -24.00 -18.37
N VAL A 557 9.94 -25.17 -17.77
CA VAL A 557 9.83 -26.47 -18.47
C VAL A 557 8.42 -26.66 -19.01
N GLY A 558 7.38 -26.39 -18.20
CA GLY A 558 5.99 -26.49 -18.63
C GLY A 558 5.68 -25.58 -19.82
N VAL A 559 6.11 -24.32 -19.79
CA VAL A 559 5.93 -23.37 -20.90
C VAL A 559 6.70 -23.81 -22.16
N LYS A 560 7.95 -24.28 -22.02
CA LYS A 560 8.75 -24.81 -23.14
C LYS A 560 8.08 -26.01 -23.80
N GLN A 561 7.57 -26.96 -23.00
CA GLN A 561 6.84 -28.13 -23.50
C GLN A 561 5.57 -27.72 -24.24
N ALA A 562 4.80 -26.77 -23.69
CA ALA A 562 3.57 -26.28 -24.31
C ALA A 562 3.81 -25.53 -25.63
N ALA A 563 4.85 -24.69 -25.70
CA ALA A 563 5.26 -24.01 -26.92
C ALA A 563 5.77 -25.00 -27.97
N ALA A 564 6.58 -25.99 -27.57
CA ALA A 564 7.07 -27.03 -28.47
C ALA A 564 5.93 -27.87 -29.06
N ALA A 565 4.90 -28.16 -28.27
CA ALA A 565 3.68 -28.82 -28.74
C ALA A 565 2.89 -27.97 -29.76
N ALA A 566 3.03 -26.63 -29.71
CA ALA A 566 2.50 -25.70 -30.70
C ALA A 566 3.41 -25.57 -31.94
N GLY A 567 4.50 -26.33 -32.01
CA GLY A 567 5.47 -26.27 -33.10
C GLY A 567 6.52 -25.17 -32.97
N ARG A 568 6.63 -24.50 -31.80
CA ARG A 568 7.58 -23.41 -31.56
C ARG A 568 8.54 -23.74 -30.42
N ALA A 569 9.83 -23.84 -30.72
CA ALA A 569 10.85 -23.88 -29.68
C ALA A 569 11.09 -22.46 -29.14
N VAL A 570 11.12 -22.31 -27.81
CA VAL A 570 11.39 -21.04 -27.13
C VAL A 570 12.51 -21.19 -26.12
N GLU A 571 13.34 -20.17 -26.01
CA GLU A 571 14.27 -20.02 -24.90
C GLU A 571 13.63 -19.10 -23.86
N ILE A 572 13.64 -19.55 -22.61
CA ILE A 572 13.09 -18.79 -21.48
C ILE A 572 14.27 -18.43 -20.58
N PRO A 573 14.62 -17.14 -20.44
CA PRO A 573 15.64 -16.69 -19.51
C PRO A 573 15.34 -17.18 -18.09
N PHE A 574 16.38 -17.64 -17.40
CA PHE A 574 16.29 -18.09 -16.01
C PHE A 574 17.49 -17.58 -15.23
N THR A 575 17.22 -16.84 -14.16
CA THR A 575 18.24 -16.35 -13.24
C THR A 575 18.24 -17.23 -11.99
N PRO A 576 19.27 -18.05 -11.70
CA PRO A 576 19.32 -18.81 -10.46
C PRO A 576 19.63 -17.91 -9.25
N GLY A 577 19.59 -18.47 -8.05
CA GLY A 577 20.01 -17.83 -6.81
C GLY A 577 18.89 -17.52 -5.84
N ARG A 578 17.65 -17.96 -6.11
CA ARG A 578 16.61 -17.95 -5.08
C ARG A 578 17.03 -18.86 -3.94
N THR A 579 16.54 -18.54 -2.75
CA THR A 579 16.85 -19.29 -1.52
C THR A 579 15.59 -19.85 -0.91
N ASP A 580 15.75 -20.76 0.04
CA ASP A 580 14.66 -21.49 0.68
C ASP A 580 14.44 -20.96 2.10
N ALA A 581 13.35 -20.22 2.32
CA ALA A 581 12.95 -19.74 3.63
C ALA A 581 12.54 -20.90 4.54
N THR A 582 12.62 -20.69 5.85
CA THR A 582 12.05 -21.61 6.84
C THR A 582 10.68 -21.15 7.31
N GLN A 583 9.97 -22.02 8.05
CA GLN A 583 8.68 -21.64 8.64
C GLN A 583 8.86 -20.56 9.71
N GLU A 584 9.96 -20.57 10.46
CA GLU A 584 10.30 -19.57 11.48
C GLU A 584 10.57 -18.19 10.86
N GLN A 585 10.98 -18.15 9.59
CA GLN A 585 11.15 -16.93 8.78
C GLN A 585 9.87 -16.52 8.04
N THR A 586 8.74 -17.20 8.30
CA THR A 586 7.47 -17.02 7.59
C THR A 586 6.33 -16.89 8.60
N ASP A 587 5.96 -15.65 8.89
CA ASP A 587 4.83 -15.34 9.76
C ASP A 587 3.50 -15.70 9.09
N VAL A 588 2.80 -16.67 9.68
CA VAL A 588 1.55 -17.21 9.14
C VAL A 588 0.45 -16.15 9.04
N GLU A 589 0.32 -15.28 10.05
CA GLU A 589 -0.69 -14.22 10.05
C GLU A 589 -0.37 -13.17 8.99
N SER A 590 0.89 -12.72 8.96
CA SER A 590 1.35 -11.72 8.00
C SER A 590 1.24 -12.17 6.54
N PHE A 591 1.55 -13.44 6.26
CA PHE A 591 1.43 -14.01 4.91
C PHE A 591 -0.03 -14.26 4.50
N GLN A 592 -0.97 -14.38 5.43
CA GLN A 592 -2.38 -14.56 5.09
C GLN A 592 -2.95 -13.36 4.31
N TYR A 593 -2.38 -12.16 4.49
CA TYR A 593 -2.74 -10.99 3.68
C TYR A 593 -2.30 -11.05 2.22
N LEU A 594 -1.44 -12.01 1.86
CA LEU A 594 -1.07 -12.30 0.47
C LEU A 594 -1.96 -13.37 -0.17
N ASN A 595 -2.88 -13.98 0.59
CA ASN A 595 -3.84 -14.94 0.06
C ASN A 595 -4.86 -14.21 -0.84
N PRO A 596 -4.80 -14.38 -2.17
CA PRO A 596 -5.63 -13.59 -3.06
C PRO A 596 -7.09 -13.95 -2.87
N GLN A 597 -7.95 -12.94 -2.70
CA GLN A 597 -9.41 -13.14 -2.68
C GLN A 597 -9.97 -13.38 -4.09
N ALA A 598 -9.21 -13.02 -5.13
CA ALA A 598 -9.49 -13.37 -6.50
C ALA A 598 -8.19 -13.45 -7.29
N ASP A 599 -8.16 -14.35 -8.27
CA ASP A 599 -7.07 -14.51 -9.21
C ASP A 599 -7.66 -14.81 -10.59
N GLY A 600 -7.92 -13.75 -11.34
CA GLY A 600 -8.47 -13.86 -12.70
C GLY A 600 -7.55 -14.62 -13.67
N PHE A 601 -6.24 -14.71 -13.39
CA PHE A 601 -5.32 -15.52 -14.19
C PHE A 601 -5.56 -17.03 -14.00
N ARG A 602 -6.10 -17.44 -12.85
CA ARG A 602 -6.53 -18.82 -12.56
C ARG A 602 -8.05 -18.99 -12.49
N ASN A 603 -8.81 -17.99 -12.93
CA ASN A 603 -10.28 -17.97 -12.90
C ASN A 603 -10.87 -18.23 -11.49
N TYR A 604 -10.22 -17.69 -10.44
CA TYR A 604 -10.65 -17.81 -9.04
C TYR A 604 -11.29 -16.53 -8.51
N VAL A 605 -12.40 -16.66 -7.79
CA VAL A 605 -13.01 -15.60 -6.97
C VAL A 605 -13.56 -16.25 -5.71
N SER A 606 -13.11 -15.80 -4.53
CA SER A 606 -13.60 -16.27 -3.23
C SER A 606 -15.01 -15.77 -2.97
N ASP A 607 -15.72 -16.42 -2.05
CA ASP A 607 -17.07 -15.99 -1.66
C ASP A 607 -17.10 -14.55 -1.12
N VAL A 608 -16.01 -14.11 -0.48
CA VAL A 608 -15.89 -12.75 0.09
C VAL A 608 -15.73 -11.70 -1.01
N ALA A 609 -15.04 -12.01 -2.10
CA ALA A 609 -14.82 -11.08 -3.22
C ALA A 609 -15.92 -11.11 -4.28
N ARG A 610 -16.85 -12.08 -4.20
CA ARG A 610 -17.87 -12.33 -5.23
C ARG A 610 -18.80 -11.16 -5.52
N ALA A 611 -18.93 -10.22 -4.59
CA ALA A 611 -19.73 -9.00 -4.79
C ALA A 611 -19.08 -7.99 -5.77
N ILE A 612 -17.76 -8.10 -6.01
CA ILE A 612 -17.03 -7.23 -6.93
C ILE A 612 -16.92 -7.93 -8.30
N PRO A 613 -17.18 -7.25 -9.43
CA PRO A 613 -17.02 -7.84 -10.75
C PRO A 613 -15.61 -8.40 -10.96
N ALA A 614 -15.51 -9.64 -11.45
CA ALA A 614 -14.24 -10.36 -11.55
C ALA A 614 -13.21 -9.67 -12.46
N GLU A 615 -13.65 -8.91 -13.45
CA GLU A 615 -12.79 -8.10 -14.32
C GLU A 615 -12.15 -6.91 -13.60
N VAL A 616 -12.82 -6.33 -12.58
CA VAL A 616 -12.23 -5.28 -11.74
C VAL A 616 -11.13 -5.89 -10.87
N LEU A 617 -11.41 -7.05 -10.27
CA LEU A 617 -10.45 -7.81 -9.47
C LEU A 617 -9.24 -8.28 -10.30
N LEU A 618 -9.44 -8.67 -11.57
CA LEU A 618 -8.36 -9.03 -12.49
C LEU A 618 -7.42 -7.84 -12.74
N VAL A 619 -7.95 -6.65 -13.03
CA VAL A 619 -7.12 -5.46 -13.29
C VAL A 619 -6.42 -5.01 -12.00
N ASP A 620 -7.07 -5.10 -10.83
CA ASP A 620 -6.42 -4.83 -9.54
C ASP A 620 -5.24 -5.78 -9.31
N ARG A 621 -5.47 -7.08 -9.52
CA ARG A 621 -4.45 -8.12 -9.39
C ARG A 621 -3.29 -7.91 -10.36
N ALA A 622 -3.57 -7.56 -11.62
CA ALA A 622 -2.56 -7.25 -12.60
C ALA A 622 -1.73 -6.01 -12.22
N GLY A 623 -2.37 -4.99 -11.64
CA GLY A 623 -1.71 -3.81 -11.10
C GLY A 623 -0.75 -4.14 -9.96
N LEU A 624 -1.15 -5.02 -9.04
CA LEU A 624 -0.26 -5.53 -7.97
C LEU A 624 0.93 -6.31 -8.56
N LEU A 625 0.77 -7.01 -9.68
CA LEU A 625 1.87 -7.69 -10.38
C LEU A 625 2.68 -6.76 -11.31
N THR A 626 2.45 -5.44 -11.26
CA THR A 626 3.14 -4.44 -12.09
C THR A 626 2.97 -4.67 -13.60
N LEU A 627 1.90 -5.35 -14.00
CA LEU A 627 1.64 -5.68 -15.39
C LEU A 627 1.00 -4.51 -16.14
N SER A 628 1.41 -4.35 -17.39
CA SER A 628 0.70 -3.53 -18.36
C SER A 628 -0.52 -4.27 -18.91
N ALA A 629 -1.45 -3.53 -19.54
CA ALA A 629 -2.62 -4.16 -20.16
C ALA A 629 -2.24 -5.22 -21.23
N PRO A 630 -1.25 -5.01 -22.13
CA PRO A 630 -0.82 -6.05 -23.07
C PRO A 630 -0.23 -7.30 -22.42
N GLU A 631 0.55 -7.13 -21.35
CA GLU A 631 1.14 -8.25 -20.60
C GLU A 631 0.06 -9.06 -19.87
N MET A 632 -0.89 -8.38 -19.21
CA MET A 632 -2.05 -9.02 -18.59
C MET A 632 -2.86 -9.82 -19.63
N THR A 633 -3.14 -9.21 -20.79
CA THR A 633 -3.87 -9.87 -21.88
C THR A 633 -3.15 -11.16 -22.31
N ALA A 634 -1.86 -11.08 -22.67
CA ALA A 634 -1.10 -12.25 -23.11
C ALA A 634 -1.10 -13.37 -22.05
N LEU A 635 -0.87 -13.02 -20.78
CA LEU A 635 -0.87 -13.96 -19.66
C LEU A 635 -2.22 -14.66 -19.48
N VAL A 636 -3.34 -13.92 -19.50
CA VAL A 636 -4.67 -14.55 -19.39
C VAL A 636 -4.89 -15.54 -20.53
N GLY A 637 -4.65 -15.12 -21.79
CA GLY A 637 -4.85 -16.00 -22.95
C GLY A 637 -4.00 -17.28 -22.87
N GLY A 638 -2.72 -17.15 -22.49
CA GLY A 638 -1.82 -18.29 -22.37
C GLY A 638 -2.20 -19.23 -21.22
N LEU A 639 -2.43 -18.69 -20.03
CA LEU A 639 -2.79 -19.50 -18.86
C LEU A 639 -4.11 -20.27 -19.07
N ARG A 640 -5.06 -19.70 -19.83
CA ARG A 640 -6.27 -20.40 -20.24
C ARG A 640 -6.01 -21.62 -21.11
N VAL A 641 -5.25 -21.47 -22.21
CA VAL A 641 -4.97 -22.60 -23.10
C VAL A 641 -4.08 -23.66 -22.46
N LEU A 642 -3.27 -23.27 -21.46
CA LEU A 642 -2.48 -24.18 -20.63
C LEU A 642 -3.32 -24.95 -19.60
N GLY A 643 -4.59 -24.58 -19.41
CA GLY A 643 -5.51 -25.27 -18.50
C GLY A 643 -5.15 -25.09 -17.03
N THR A 644 -4.74 -23.88 -16.63
CA THR A 644 -4.26 -23.57 -15.26
C THR A 644 -5.34 -22.98 -14.35
N ASN A 645 -6.62 -23.26 -14.62
CA ASN A 645 -7.71 -22.83 -13.75
C ASN A 645 -7.56 -23.48 -12.37
N TRP A 646 -7.85 -22.73 -11.31
CA TRP A 646 -7.62 -23.14 -9.92
C TRP A 646 -8.36 -24.42 -9.52
N ASP A 647 -9.48 -24.75 -10.18
CA ASP A 647 -10.31 -25.93 -9.91
C ASP A 647 -10.29 -26.94 -11.08
N GLY A 648 -9.51 -26.67 -12.14
CA GLY A 648 -9.53 -27.44 -13.37
C GLY A 648 -10.81 -27.30 -14.19
N SER A 649 -11.65 -26.30 -13.91
CA SER A 649 -12.87 -26.04 -14.67
C SER A 649 -12.59 -25.64 -16.13
N PRO A 650 -13.56 -25.83 -17.04
CA PRO A 650 -13.40 -25.45 -18.45
C PRO A 650 -13.61 -23.95 -18.73
N TYR A 651 -13.86 -23.12 -17.72
CA TYR A 651 -14.15 -21.69 -17.92
C TYR A 651 -12.97 -20.97 -18.58
N GLY A 652 -13.21 -20.33 -19.72
CA GLY A 652 -12.21 -19.60 -20.48
C GLY A 652 -11.20 -20.49 -21.20
N VAL A 653 -11.27 -21.82 -21.09
CA VAL A 653 -10.38 -22.75 -21.82
C VAL A 653 -10.90 -22.90 -23.25
N LEU A 654 -10.80 -21.82 -24.04
CA LEU A 654 -11.30 -21.74 -25.41
C LEU A 654 -10.30 -22.34 -26.39
N THR A 655 -10.01 -23.64 -26.24
CA THR A 655 -9.12 -24.40 -27.13
C THR A 655 -9.53 -25.87 -27.15
N HIS A 656 -9.23 -26.55 -28.26
CA HIS A 656 -9.39 -28.01 -28.38
C HIS A 656 -8.12 -28.79 -28.00
N THR A 657 -7.01 -28.09 -27.76
CA THR A 657 -5.73 -28.69 -27.36
C THR A 657 -5.20 -28.09 -26.05
N PRO A 658 -5.89 -28.29 -24.90
CA PRO A 658 -5.39 -27.83 -23.62
C PRO A 658 -3.97 -28.33 -23.32
N GLY A 659 -3.13 -27.45 -22.77
CA GLY A 659 -1.71 -27.71 -22.50
C GLY A 659 -0.78 -27.36 -23.67
N VAL A 660 -1.31 -26.84 -24.78
CA VAL A 660 -0.54 -26.35 -25.93
C VAL A 660 -0.62 -24.82 -25.95
N LEU A 661 0.53 -24.13 -26.06
CA LEU A 661 0.57 -22.67 -25.99
C LEU A 661 0.23 -22.04 -27.36
N THR A 662 -1.05 -21.80 -27.60
CA THR A 662 -1.60 -21.18 -28.81
C THR A 662 -2.36 -19.89 -28.48
N ASN A 663 -2.65 -19.08 -29.50
CA ASN A 663 -3.51 -17.89 -29.37
C ASN A 663 -5.03 -18.24 -29.43
N ASP A 664 -5.39 -19.51 -29.31
CA ASP A 664 -6.78 -20.02 -29.48
C ASP A 664 -7.79 -19.29 -28.60
N PHE A 665 -7.39 -18.89 -27.38
CA PHE A 665 -8.25 -18.12 -26.49
C PHE A 665 -8.85 -16.90 -27.19
N PHE A 666 -8.02 -16.12 -27.88
CA PHE A 666 -8.47 -14.89 -28.54
C PHE A 666 -9.21 -15.17 -29.85
N VAL A 667 -8.72 -16.15 -30.64
CA VAL A 667 -9.36 -16.57 -31.89
C VAL A 667 -10.80 -17.00 -31.62
N ASN A 668 -11.01 -17.88 -30.65
CA ASN A 668 -12.33 -18.42 -30.32
C ASN A 668 -13.21 -17.41 -29.56
N LEU A 669 -12.62 -16.50 -28.77
CA LEU A 669 -13.37 -15.44 -28.10
C LEU A 669 -14.00 -14.46 -29.09
N LEU A 670 -13.31 -14.16 -30.19
CA LEU A 670 -13.70 -13.18 -31.21
C LEU A 670 -14.40 -13.80 -32.43
N ASP A 671 -14.69 -15.11 -32.40
CA ASP A 671 -15.38 -15.80 -33.49
C ASP A 671 -16.77 -15.21 -33.77
N LEU A 672 -17.04 -14.88 -35.03
CA LEU A 672 -18.26 -14.19 -35.47
C LEU A 672 -19.52 -15.05 -35.37
N ASN A 673 -19.39 -16.37 -35.37
CA ASN A 673 -20.50 -17.32 -35.28
C ASN A 673 -20.79 -17.73 -33.83
N THR A 674 -20.16 -17.08 -32.84
CA THR A 674 -20.34 -17.39 -31.43
C THR A 674 -21.16 -16.32 -30.72
N THR A 675 -22.32 -16.72 -30.16
CA THR A 675 -23.13 -15.86 -29.29
C THR A 675 -22.98 -16.26 -27.82
N TRP A 676 -22.66 -15.29 -26.95
CA TRP A 676 -22.52 -15.47 -25.51
C TRP A 676 -23.79 -15.08 -24.75
N LYS A 677 -24.20 -15.91 -23.77
CA LYS A 677 -25.35 -15.66 -22.88
C LYS A 677 -24.98 -15.91 -21.42
N PRO A 678 -25.46 -15.08 -20.48
CA PRO A 678 -25.20 -15.31 -19.06
C PRO A 678 -25.86 -16.61 -18.57
N LEU A 679 -25.18 -17.31 -17.68
CA LEU A 679 -25.67 -18.52 -17.02
C LEU A 679 -26.41 -18.22 -15.71
N ASP A 680 -26.27 -17.00 -15.19
CA ASP A 680 -26.85 -16.57 -13.93
C ASP A 680 -27.27 -15.08 -13.98
N PRO A 681 -28.22 -14.63 -13.13
CA PRO A 681 -28.68 -13.23 -13.13
C PRO A 681 -27.59 -12.20 -12.85
N GLY A 682 -26.55 -12.56 -12.11
CA GLY A 682 -25.41 -11.68 -11.82
C GLY A 682 -24.38 -11.65 -12.96
N SER A 683 -24.56 -12.45 -14.01
CA SER A 683 -23.65 -12.56 -15.15
C SER A 683 -22.21 -12.80 -14.69
N HIS A 684 -22.03 -13.74 -13.74
CA HIS A 684 -20.72 -14.17 -13.27
C HIS A 684 -20.08 -15.15 -14.26
N ALA A 685 -20.90 -16.01 -14.87
CA ALA A 685 -20.50 -16.98 -15.88
C ALA A 685 -21.39 -16.90 -17.13
N PHE A 686 -20.84 -17.35 -18.25
CA PHE A 686 -21.45 -17.26 -19.58
C PHE A 686 -21.27 -18.55 -20.35
N GLN A 687 -22.21 -18.81 -21.26
CA GLN A 687 -22.20 -19.90 -22.21
C GLN A 687 -22.20 -19.36 -23.63
N ALA A 688 -21.28 -19.87 -24.43
CA ALA A 688 -21.22 -19.66 -25.86
C ALA A 688 -22.11 -20.68 -26.59
N THR A 689 -22.75 -20.23 -27.66
CA THR A 689 -23.48 -21.07 -28.61
C THR A 689 -23.00 -20.73 -30.02
N ASP A 690 -22.72 -21.75 -30.82
CA ASP A 690 -22.49 -21.61 -32.25
C ASP A 690 -23.83 -21.31 -32.92
N ASP A 691 -23.94 -20.17 -33.60
CA ASP A 691 -25.19 -19.67 -34.18
C ASP A 691 -25.62 -20.46 -35.43
N ALA A 692 -24.70 -21.17 -36.10
CA ALA A 692 -25.01 -21.99 -37.26
C ALA A 692 -25.59 -23.35 -36.87
N THR A 693 -25.10 -23.95 -35.78
CA THR A 693 -25.49 -25.29 -35.33
C THR A 693 -26.46 -25.27 -34.14
N GLY A 694 -26.46 -24.18 -33.36
CA GLY A 694 -27.15 -24.09 -32.07
C GLY A 694 -26.47 -24.87 -30.95
N GLU A 695 -25.27 -25.42 -31.18
CA GLU A 695 -24.54 -26.22 -30.20
C GLU A 695 -23.81 -25.34 -29.18
N ARG A 696 -23.71 -25.86 -27.95
CA ARG A 696 -22.99 -25.21 -26.86
C ARG A 696 -21.50 -25.49 -27.03
N THR A 697 -20.70 -24.45 -27.22
CA THR A 697 -19.27 -24.58 -27.55
C THR A 697 -18.38 -24.32 -26.34
N TRP A 698 -18.55 -23.18 -25.69
CA TRP A 698 -17.62 -22.70 -24.66
C TRP A 698 -18.30 -22.20 -23.39
N LEU A 699 -17.51 -22.11 -22.33
CA LEU A 699 -17.85 -21.48 -21.07
C LEU A 699 -16.82 -20.40 -20.77
N GLY A 700 -17.23 -19.31 -20.13
CA GLY A 700 -16.34 -18.23 -19.73
C GLY A 700 -16.88 -17.46 -18.53
N THR A 701 -15.99 -16.82 -17.78
CA THR A 701 -16.33 -15.89 -16.70
C THR A 701 -16.25 -14.46 -17.18
N ARG A 702 -16.58 -13.50 -16.30
CA ARG A 702 -16.33 -12.07 -16.60
C ARG A 702 -14.86 -11.75 -16.86
N ALA A 703 -13.93 -12.45 -16.19
CA ALA A 703 -12.49 -12.28 -16.41
C ALA A 703 -12.05 -12.76 -17.82
N ASP A 704 -12.85 -13.61 -18.47
CA ASP A 704 -12.60 -14.07 -19.84
C ASP A 704 -13.25 -13.13 -20.86
N LEU A 705 -14.55 -12.85 -20.69
CA LEU A 705 -15.33 -12.08 -21.67
C LEU A 705 -14.99 -10.59 -21.70
N VAL A 706 -14.33 -10.06 -20.66
CA VAL A 706 -13.91 -8.65 -20.65
C VAL A 706 -13.00 -8.32 -21.83
N PHE A 707 -12.19 -9.27 -22.30
CA PHE A 707 -11.32 -9.12 -23.48
C PHE A 707 -12.09 -9.08 -24.80
N GLY A 708 -13.36 -9.51 -24.83
CA GLY A 708 -14.25 -9.35 -25.98
C GLY A 708 -15.16 -8.12 -25.90
N SER A 709 -15.25 -7.49 -24.72
CA SER A 709 -16.27 -6.48 -24.38
C SER A 709 -15.69 -5.08 -24.13
N ASN A 710 -14.64 -4.96 -23.30
CA ASN A 710 -13.99 -3.68 -23.06
C ASN A 710 -13.24 -3.24 -24.33
N SER A 711 -13.51 -2.03 -24.83
CA SER A 711 -12.98 -1.58 -26.12
C SER A 711 -11.45 -1.54 -26.21
N GLU A 712 -10.76 -1.29 -25.10
CA GLU A 712 -9.29 -1.23 -25.06
C GLU A 712 -8.68 -2.63 -24.94
N LEU A 713 -9.23 -3.49 -24.08
CA LEU A 713 -8.78 -4.89 -24.00
C LEU A 713 -9.11 -5.68 -25.27
N ARG A 714 -10.24 -5.38 -25.91
CA ARG A 714 -10.62 -5.98 -27.19
C ARG A 714 -9.64 -5.63 -28.30
N ALA A 715 -9.18 -4.38 -28.37
CA ALA A 715 -8.15 -4.01 -29.34
C ALA A 715 -6.85 -4.82 -29.14
N LEU A 716 -6.49 -5.15 -27.89
CA LEU A 716 -5.36 -6.04 -27.60
C LEU A 716 -5.64 -7.49 -27.97
N ALA A 717 -6.86 -7.98 -27.71
CA ALA A 717 -7.29 -9.32 -28.10
C ALA A 717 -7.28 -9.49 -29.63
N GLU A 718 -7.70 -8.47 -30.39
CA GLU A 718 -7.68 -8.48 -31.86
C GLU A 718 -6.26 -8.62 -32.42
N VAL A 719 -5.26 -8.02 -31.76
CA VAL A 719 -3.84 -8.24 -32.11
C VAL A 719 -3.48 -9.71 -31.97
N TYR A 720 -3.78 -10.33 -30.82
CA TYR A 720 -3.40 -11.73 -30.60
C TYR A 720 -4.28 -12.74 -31.34
N ALA A 721 -5.50 -12.38 -31.75
CA ALA A 721 -6.38 -13.22 -32.57
C ALA A 721 -6.03 -13.22 -34.06
N SER A 722 -5.16 -12.31 -34.51
CA SER A 722 -4.81 -12.18 -35.94
C SER A 722 -4.01 -13.38 -36.44
N ASP A 723 -4.18 -13.74 -37.72
CA ASP A 723 -3.54 -14.91 -38.34
C ASP A 723 -2.01 -14.88 -38.30
N ASP A 724 -1.40 -13.69 -38.24
CA ASP A 724 0.04 -13.47 -38.17
C ASP A 724 0.58 -13.38 -36.72
N ALA A 725 -0.28 -13.52 -35.71
CA ALA A 725 0.06 -13.24 -34.33
C ALA A 725 0.47 -14.46 -33.50
N GLN A 726 0.40 -15.69 -34.03
CA GLN A 726 0.76 -16.91 -33.29
C GLN A 726 2.16 -16.82 -32.66
N GLU A 727 3.14 -16.41 -33.45
CA GLU A 727 4.52 -16.24 -33.01
C GLU A 727 4.67 -15.13 -31.96
N LYS A 728 4.09 -13.97 -32.25
CA LYS A 728 4.10 -12.79 -31.39
C LYS A 728 3.46 -13.08 -30.03
N PHE A 729 2.33 -13.79 -30.02
CA PHE A 729 1.63 -14.16 -28.80
C PHE A 729 2.51 -15.01 -27.88
N VAL A 730 3.19 -16.01 -28.42
CA VAL A 730 4.09 -16.85 -27.62
C VAL A 730 5.24 -16.01 -27.04
N ASP A 731 5.85 -15.14 -27.83
CA ASP A 731 6.95 -14.29 -27.36
C ASP A 731 6.51 -13.32 -26.26
N ASP A 732 5.35 -12.67 -26.42
CA ASP A 732 4.82 -11.74 -25.44
C ASP A 732 4.36 -12.48 -24.17
N PHE A 733 3.79 -13.68 -24.30
CA PHE A 733 3.47 -14.54 -23.16
C PHE A 733 4.74 -14.92 -22.38
N VAL A 734 5.79 -15.39 -23.05
CA VAL A 734 7.07 -15.75 -22.42
C VAL A 734 7.69 -14.54 -21.74
N LYS A 735 7.68 -13.37 -22.38
CA LYS A 735 8.21 -12.12 -21.79
C LYS A 735 7.45 -11.73 -20.53
N ALA A 736 6.12 -11.77 -20.55
CA ALA A 736 5.29 -11.46 -19.40
C ALA A 736 5.43 -12.51 -18.28
N TRP A 737 5.56 -13.80 -18.64
CA TRP A 737 5.84 -14.90 -17.72
C TRP A 737 7.16 -14.69 -16.96
N VAL A 738 8.24 -14.41 -17.69
CA VAL A 738 9.56 -14.13 -17.10
C VAL A 738 9.52 -12.89 -16.21
N LYS A 739 8.78 -11.85 -16.61
CA LYS A 739 8.60 -10.66 -15.77
C LYS A 739 8.00 -11.04 -14.42
N VAL A 740 6.89 -11.78 -14.38
CA VAL A 740 6.21 -12.18 -13.13
C VAL A 740 7.11 -13.08 -12.28
N ALA A 741 7.79 -14.05 -12.89
CA ALA A 741 8.70 -14.96 -12.19
C ALA A 741 9.89 -14.24 -11.51
N GLU A 742 10.23 -13.04 -11.95
CA GLU A 742 11.40 -12.29 -11.50
C GLU A 742 11.05 -11.00 -10.73
N LEU A 743 9.79 -10.77 -10.35
CA LEU A 743 9.35 -9.55 -9.66
C LEU A 743 10.01 -9.33 -8.29
N ASP A 744 10.40 -10.39 -7.62
CA ASP A 744 11.02 -10.37 -6.29
C ASP A 744 12.56 -10.50 -6.29
N ARG A 745 13.18 -10.47 -7.48
CA ARG A 745 14.62 -10.67 -7.67
C ARG A 745 15.44 -9.41 -7.45
N PHE A 746 15.22 -8.76 -6.31
CA PHE A 746 15.96 -7.57 -5.87
C PHE A 746 17.41 -7.86 -5.45
N ASP A 747 17.76 -9.13 -5.26
CA ASP A 747 19.11 -9.61 -4.94
C ASP A 747 20.09 -9.45 -6.12
N VAL A 748 19.56 -9.40 -7.34
CA VAL A 748 20.33 -9.34 -8.60
C VAL A 748 19.97 -8.13 -9.46
N ARG A 749 19.18 -7.18 -8.93
CA ARG A 749 18.67 -6.00 -9.65
C ARG A 749 18.77 -4.71 -8.85
#